data_AF-A0A949VMT7-F1
#
_entry.id   AF-A0A949VMT7-F1
#
_cell.length_a   1.000
_cell.length_b   1.000
_cell.length_c   1.000
_cell.angle_alpha   90.00
_cell.angle_beta   90.00
_cell.angle_gamma   90.00
#
_symmetry.space_group_name_H-M   'P 1'
#
loop_
_entity.id
_entity.type
_entity.pdbx_description
1 polymer ?
#
loop_
_entity_poly.entity_id
_entity_poly.type
_entity_poly.pdbx_seq_one_letter_code
_entity_poly.pdbx_strand_id
1 'polypeptide(L)'
;MTSGCRIHYLALAALLSPSLFGQSLPGLLRPLEEDKTPRAARVRPSRPGVEIRRSRLVRVDRSVLLAPTDGVRKVGLDLFADANFEVEELRSQWTNNGATLIWVGRIAGTARGQVVLAATDGTVSANITTDDAFYTIRPDGENAQVLQDVQPQLGQLQDDRVLVHLDPSAALSIPSHPPKITERAAGGTRIDVLVAYTQAARAAAGGTSTIQNNIQLAVAETNQGFLNSGVDINLNLVGTMEVNYDESSSIDQALDDLQGTTDGKMDEVHTARANLGADLVSLWINRVGSAGGVVGLGYLLDSLSPGFAPWAFSVAEQYWAAGPGYTFAHEIGHNMGADHDRANTAGGGLDAYSYGYQHTTPTTFRTIMAYSCSGVYCPHINYWSNPNISYSGAPTGVAIGSPSAAYNAQTLNNSKSTVAAFKTAPAGCTYTLSAPGASFTAAAGSGSAGVTAGPACNWTASTATNWITITSGSSGTGNGTVNYSITSNSGSARSGSITIAGQTFTVSQDAGAATVNYTVSTSPAGRVVSVDGQPYTAPHTFAWTAGSTHTLSAATQGSGTRYSFQSWSDNGQATHTITAPASPATYTASFSTQYLLTTAIAPSGAGSLSLNPSSVDGYYNSGSTVQVTASAAAGWNFSTWSGAAAGSSPLPLLMDSPKSLTANFVSATGGVTINTLPQGLKVTVDGVDYTTPWSFTWNTGTTHTLGAAGTQSGFGTRYSFSSWSDGGARNHTITVGAGSSTFTASYATAYQLSTSVSPASSGVIVASPSSPDGFYSANTVVGITAQAAPGFVFTSWSGDASGSNPGASVVMNAPRAVSATFGAQSVCVYSLSQTGTSAGESGDLRQVAIRTAPGCNWNASSNNPWLTILSGTSGSGNGTVRFSVAPNSTASSRTGTLAIGGVTYTVTQAAAACSFSLNGPGNILTPAAGSYQIAVSTSAGCQWNAYASAPWITLNLASGSGNGSALFSVSANNTPAPRTGAITIGGTTIFFVQKSGSLPQLFGDVLPVHPFYDYISLLKLNNVSQGCGASNYCPEDNMSRKEMAAFLIRSLLGESFSYSPTPYFTDVPATHSHFAYIQKLKELGITGGCTATSYCPEDSVTRGQMAAFLVRARLGLTSAGTFPYPAAPLFNDVGPSNIFFPYIQKMREMGITSGCTTTTYCGDDTNTRGQMSVFIIRGFF
;
A
#
# COMPACT_ATOMS: atom_id res chain seq x y z
N MET A 1 29.96 -47.54 40.35
CA MET A 1 30.60 -46.42 39.64
C MET A 1 29.94 -46.34 38.26
N THR A 2 29.31 -45.25 37.81
CA THR A 2 28.92 -43.99 38.49
C THR A 2 27.91 -43.28 37.58
N SER A 3 26.77 -42.84 38.13
CA SER A 3 25.83 -41.79 37.64
C SER A 3 25.45 -41.70 36.13
N GLY A 4 24.20 -41.51 35.72
CA GLY A 4 22.97 -41.15 36.46
C GLY A 4 22.10 -40.26 35.56
N CYS A 5 20.87 -40.68 35.24
CA CYS A 5 19.98 -39.98 34.31
C CYS A 5 19.21 -38.82 34.97
N ARG A 6 19.07 -37.67 34.30
CA ARG A 6 17.84 -36.84 34.25
C ARG A 6 17.93 -35.60 33.33
N ILE A 7 16.98 -35.53 32.37
CA ILE A 7 16.19 -34.36 31.91
C ILE A 7 16.94 -33.06 31.51
N HIS A 8 16.84 -32.69 30.22
CA HIS A 8 16.10 -31.50 29.75
C HIS A 8 15.92 -31.53 28.21
N TYR A 9 14.68 -31.35 27.74
CA TYR A 9 14.35 -31.07 26.34
C TYR A 9 14.13 -29.56 26.20
N LEU A 10 14.96 -28.86 25.41
CA LEU A 10 14.70 -27.49 24.96
C LEU A 10 15.60 -27.17 23.75
N ALA A 11 15.06 -26.40 22.80
CA ALA A 11 15.73 -25.82 21.63
C ALA A 11 16.33 -26.79 20.58
N LEU A 12 15.47 -27.30 19.68
CA LEU A 12 15.85 -27.48 18.26
C LEU A 12 14.62 -27.39 17.33
N ALA A 13 14.11 -26.17 17.12
CA ALA A 13 12.94 -25.89 16.28
C ALA A 13 13.10 -24.58 15.48
N ALA A 14 14.22 -24.44 14.77
CA ALA A 14 14.44 -23.38 13.79
C ALA A 14 15.62 -23.75 12.88
N LEU A 15 15.39 -24.47 11.77
CA LEU A 15 16.31 -24.61 10.62
C LEU A 15 15.69 -25.44 9.46
N LEU A 16 14.45 -25.09 9.06
CA LEU A 16 13.84 -25.56 7.81
C LEU A 16 13.04 -24.42 7.16
N SER A 17 13.74 -23.51 6.50
CA SER A 17 13.16 -22.62 5.49
C SER A 17 13.43 -23.20 4.09
N PRO A 18 12.46 -23.19 3.17
CA PRO A 18 12.65 -23.71 1.83
C PRO A 18 13.38 -22.68 0.95
N SER A 19 14.61 -22.98 0.53
CA SER A 19 15.34 -22.21 -0.48
C SER A 19 15.79 -23.11 -1.64
N LEU A 20 14.81 -23.49 -2.46
CA LEU A 20 15.03 -24.12 -3.77
C LEU A 20 14.18 -23.38 -4.81
N PHE A 21 14.83 -22.98 -5.91
CA PHE A 21 14.35 -22.16 -7.03
C PHE A 21 14.23 -20.63 -6.81
N GLY A 22 14.80 -19.88 -7.76
CA GLY A 22 14.71 -18.41 -7.86
C GLY A 22 16.06 -17.69 -7.73
N GLN A 23 16.52 -17.04 -8.81
CA GLN A 23 17.41 -15.89 -8.64
C GLN A 23 16.61 -14.79 -7.93
N SER A 24 17.17 -14.11 -6.94
CA SER A 24 16.47 -13.03 -6.23
C SER A 24 16.19 -11.88 -7.20
N LEU A 25 14.91 -11.66 -7.53
CA LEU A 25 14.48 -10.48 -8.29
C LEU A 25 14.94 -9.19 -7.58
N PRO A 26 15.23 -8.12 -8.33
CA PRO A 26 15.49 -6.82 -7.73
C PRO A 26 14.25 -6.38 -6.94
N GLY A 27 14.45 -6.13 -5.65
CA GLY A 27 13.37 -5.77 -4.72
C GLY A 27 13.02 -4.29 -4.81
N LEU A 28 11.75 -3.97 -5.04
CA LEU A 28 11.24 -2.60 -4.99
C LEU A 28 11.36 -1.99 -3.59
N LEU A 29 11.24 -2.82 -2.55
CA LEU A 29 11.26 -2.40 -1.16
C LEU A 29 12.49 -2.98 -0.48
N ARG A 30 13.25 -2.12 0.19
CA ARG A 30 14.34 -2.51 1.07
C ARG A 30 13.94 -2.20 2.51
N PRO A 31 13.98 -3.18 3.44
CA PRO A 31 13.88 -2.91 4.86
C PRO A 31 14.95 -1.90 5.30
N LEU A 32 14.59 -1.01 6.21
CA LEU A 32 15.55 -0.22 6.97
C LEU A 32 16.02 -1.08 8.15
N GLU A 33 17.18 -1.73 8.02
CA GLU A 33 17.79 -2.41 9.17
C GLU A 33 18.31 -1.38 10.20
N GLU A 34 18.23 -1.76 11.48
CA GLU A 34 18.49 -0.95 12.69
C GLU A 34 17.50 0.20 13.00
N ASP A 35 16.37 -0.17 13.59
CA ASP A 35 16.08 0.29 14.96
C ASP A 35 15.50 -0.87 15.77
N LYS A 36 16.27 -1.42 16.72
CA LYS A 36 15.81 -2.50 17.62
C LYS A 36 15.00 -1.98 18.81
N THR A 37 14.71 -0.68 18.83
CA THR A 37 13.68 -0.12 19.70
C THR A 37 12.38 0.00 18.91
N PRO A 38 11.21 -0.34 19.49
CA PRO A 38 9.95 0.08 18.91
C PRO A 38 9.84 1.59 19.13
N ARG A 39 10.42 2.36 18.20
CA ARG A 39 9.83 3.65 17.85
C ARG A 39 8.37 3.33 17.57
N ALA A 40 7.47 3.87 18.40
CA ALA A 40 6.09 3.98 17.98
C ALA A 40 6.14 4.70 16.64
N ALA A 41 5.86 3.98 15.55
CA ALA A 41 5.61 4.61 14.27
C ALA A 41 4.58 5.72 14.54
N ARG A 42 4.63 6.81 13.79
CA ARG A 42 3.49 7.74 13.75
C ARG A 42 2.34 7.00 13.06
N VAL A 43 1.71 6.08 13.80
CA VAL A 43 0.44 5.47 13.45
C VAL A 43 -0.51 6.65 13.35
N ARG A 44 -0.78 7.05 12.11
CA ARG A 44 -1.82 8.03 11.80
C ARG A 44 -3.07 7.56 12.55
N PRO A 45 -3.75 8.45 13.30
CA PRO A 45 -4.77 8.03 14.24
C PRO A 45 -5.77 7.09 13.57
N SER A 46 -6.07 5.98 14.23
CA SER A 46 -6.95 4.93 13.71
C SER A 46 -8.27 5.54 13.27
N ARG A 47 -8.49 5.57 11.95
CA ARG A 47 -9.72 6.10 11.37
C ARG A 47 -10.86 5.09 11.61
N PRO A 48 -12.09 5.55 11.91
CA PRO A 48 -13.24 4.66 12.03
C PRO A 48 -13.37 3.75 10.79
N GLY A 49 -13.54 2.45 11.01
CA GLY A 49 -13.64 1.44 9.93
C GLY A 49 -12.31 0.99 9.29
N VAL A 50 -11.15 1.50 9.75
CA VAL A 50 -9.83 1.16 9.22
C VAL A 50 -8.98 0.45 10.28
N GLU A 51 -8.60 -0.79 10.02
CA GLU A 51 -7.69 -1.56 10.89
C GLU A 51 -6.32 -1.71 10.23
N ILE A 52 -5.28 -1.18 10.87
CA ILE A 52 -3.89 -1.42 10.47
C ILE A 52 -3.41 -2.68 11.19
N ARG A 53 -3.37 -3.82 10.49
CA ARG A 53 -2.96 -5.11 11.05
C ARG A 53 -1.48 -5.12 11.45
N ARG A 54 -0.65 -4.44 10.66
CA ARG A 54 0.82 -4.35 10.83
C ARG A 54 1.39 -3.23 9.97
N SER A 55 2.58 -2.73 10.33
CA SER A 55 3.31 -1.74 9.54
C SER A 55 4.83 -1.89 9.71
N ARG A 56 5.61 -1.39 8.74
CA ARG A 56 7.07 -1.27 8.84
C ARG A 56 7.60 -0.10 8.01
N LEU A 57 8.80 0.38 8.33
CA LEU A 57 9.51 1.35 7.51
C LEU A 57 10.28 0.67 6.37
N VAL A 58 10.18 1.23 5.17
CA VAL A 58 10.85 0.75 3.95
C VAL A 58 11.48 1.91 3.19
N ARG A 59 12.49 1.62 2.37
CA ARG A 59 12.90 2.48 1.25
C ARG A 59 12.39 1.89 -0.06
N VAL A 60 11.85 2.73 -0.93
CA VAL A 60 11.45 2.35 -2.29
C VAL A 60 12.63 2.55 -3.23
N ASP A 61 13.13 1.46 -3.82
CA ASP A 61 14.21 1.48 -4.81
C ASP A 61 13.65 1.76 -6.21
N ARG A 62 13.53 3.06 -6.53
CA ARG A 62 13.02 3.51 -7.84
C ARG A 62 13.86 3.08 -9.03
N SER A 63 15.14 2.72 -8.83
CA SER A 63 16.00 2.27 -9.93
C SER A 63 15.44 0.99 -10.58
N VAL A 64 14.79 0.13 -9.78
CA VAL A 64 14.16 -1.10 -10.23
C VAL A 64 12.96 -0.86 -11.14
N LEU A 65 12.24 0.26 -10.96
CA LEU A 65 11.11 0.66 -11.82
C LEU A 65 11.55 1.23 -13.17
N LEU A 66 12.82 1.65 -13.30
CA LEU A 66 13.37 2.33 -14.47
C LEU A 66 14.50 1.56 -15.17
N ALA A 67 15.00 0.47 -14.59
CA ALA A 67 16.05 -0.36 -15.18
C ALA A 67 15.65 -0.91 -16.57
N PRO A 68 16.55 -1.02 -17.56
CA PRO A 68 16.23 -1.69 -18.83
C PRO A 68 15.91 -3.18 -18.60
N THR A 69 14.82 -3.69 -19.21
CA THR A 69 14.45 -5.11 -19.14
C THR A 69 14.02 -5.65 -20.51
N ASP A 70 14.42 -6.88 -20.81
CA ASP A 70 13.95 -7.60 -22.01
C ASP A 70 12.64 -8.33 -21.69
N GLY A 71 11.52 -7.81 -22.19
CA GLY A 71 10.18 -8.31 -21.91
C GLY A 71 9.48 -7.60 -20.74
N VAL A 72 8.42 -8.22 -20.23
CA VAL A 72 7.62 -7.68 -19.11
C VAL A 72 8.49 -7.60 -17.85
N ARG A 73 8.76 -6.39 -17.35
CA ARG A 73 9.55 -6.14 -16.14
C ARG A 73 8.93 -6.89 -14.97
N LYS A 74 9.69 -7.78 -14.34
CA LYS A 74 9.34 -8.44 -13.08
C LYS A 74 10.10 -7.79 -11.93
N VAL A 75 9.37 -7.44 -10.88
CA VAL A 75 9.88 -6.73 -9.70
C VAL A 75 9.53 -7.53 -8.45
N GLY A 76 10.51 -7.71 -7.56
CA GLY A 76 10.27 -8.34 -6.25
C GLY A 76 9.60 -7.35 -5.29
N LEU A 77 8.53 -7.76 -4.63
CA LEU A 77 7.79 -6.96 -3.66
C LEU A 77 7.76 -7.68 -2.30
N ASP A 78 8.81 -7.46 -1.51
CA ASP A 78 8.84 -7.83 -0.10
C ASP A 78 7.97 -6.84 0.69
N LEU A 79 6.76 -7.25 1.07
CA LEU A 79 5.88 -6.47 1.93
C LEU A 79 6.10 -6.82 3.40
N PHE A 80 6.10 -8.12 3.72
CA PHE A 80 6.40 -8.68 5.03
C PHE A 80 6.99 -10.09 4.86
N ALA A 81 7.52 -10.70 5.92
CA ALA A 81 8.18 -12.01 5.85
C ALA A 81 7.30 -13.15 5.29
N ASP A 82 5.98 -13.04 5.44
CA ASP A 82 4.92 -13.92 4.94
C ASP A 82 4.22 -13.40 3.66
N ALA A 83 4.59 -12.21 3.18
CA ALA A 83 3.93 -11.48 2.10
C ALA A 83 4.99 -10.97 1.10
N ASN A 84 5.53 -11.92 0.33
CA ASN A 84 6.52 -11.69 -0.71
C ASN A 84 5.90 -12.01 -2.08
N PHE A 85 5.93 -11.05 -3.00
CA PHE A 85 5.23 -11.15 -4.28
C PHE A 85 6.15 -10.85 -5.46
N GLU A 86 5.84 -11.43 -6.62
CA GLU A 86 6.40 -11.02 -7.91
C GLU A 86 5.38 -10.13 -8.63
N VAL A 87 5.82 -8.98 -9.12
CA VAL A 87 4.97 -8.00 -9.82
C VAL A 87 5.45 -7.81 -11.25
N GLU A 88 4.59 -8.09 -12.21
CA GLU A 88 4.77 -7.86 -13.64
C GLU A 88 4.29 -6.45 -14.01
N GLU A 89 5.13 -5.62 -14.63
CA GLU A 89 4.73 -4.29 -15.12
C GLU A 89 3.66 -4.39 -16.22
N LEU A 90 2.54 -3.69 -16.04
CA LEU A 90 1.52 -3.51 -17.07
C LEU A 90 1.74 -2.22 -17.87
N ARG A 91 2.10 -1.13 -17.18
CA ARG A 91 2.42 0.17 -17.80
C ARG A 91 3.26 1.03 -16.86
N SER A 92 4.07 1.90 -17.46
CA SER A 92 4.59 3.10 -16.83
C SER A 92 4.40 4.31 -17.73
N GLN A 93 4.20 5.47 -17.12
CA GLN A 93 4.04 6.74 -17.81
C GLN A 93 4.59 7.89 -16.96
N TRP A 94 5.18 8.88 -17.60
CA TRP A 94 5.58 10.12 -16.94
C TRP A 94 4.48 11.17 -17.12
N THR A 95 4.01 11.74 -16.01
CA THR A 95 3.04 12.84 -15.97
C THR A 95 3.72 14.13 -15.48
N ASN A 96 2.98 15.24 -15.44
CA ASN A 96 3.47 16.53 -14.92
C ASN A 96 4.80 16.97 -15.57
N ASN A 97 4.84 17.02 -16.91
CA ASN A 97 6.01 17.38 -17.71
C ASN A 97 7.31 16.59 -17.42
N GLY A 98 7.18 15.35 -16.90
CA GLY A 98 8.31 14.49 -16.59
C GLY A 98 8.73 14.46 -15.11
N ALA A 99 8.03 15.20 -14.24
CA ALA A 99 8.33 15.21 -12.80
C ALA A 99 7.80 13.97 -12.05
N THR A 100 6.67 13.40 -12.51
CA THR A 100 5.97 12.32 -11.79
C THR A 100 5.96 11.03 -12.60
N LEU A 101 6.48 9.94 -12.02
CA LEU A 101 6.34 8.59 -12.57
C LEU A 101 5.06 7.94 -12.02
N ILE A 102 4.17 7.52 -12.92
CA ILE A 102 3.11 6.55 -12.62
C ILE A 102 3.57 5.18 -13.10
N TRP A 103 3.49 4.17 -12.24
CA TRP A 103 3.80 2.78 -12.59
C TRP A 103 2.69 1.86 -12.09
N VAL A 104 2.28 0.92 -12.94
CA VAL A 104 1.22 -0.05 -12.66
C VAL A 104 1.72 -1.45 -12.98
N GLY A 105 1.54 -2.36 -12.03
CA GLY A 105 1.89 -3.77 -12.19
C GLY A 105 0.78 -4.71 -11.72
N ARG A 106 0.87 -5.96 -12.16
CA ARG A 106 0.02 -7.09 -11.76
C ARG A 106 0.82 -8.04 -10.89
N ILE A 107 0.23 -8.53 -9.81
CA ILE A 107 0.88 -9.54 -8.97
C ILE A 107 0.68 -10.92 -9.61
N ALA A 108 1.77 -11.62 -9.90
CA ALA A 108 1.74 -12.94 -10.51
C ALA A 108 1.00 -13.95 -9.61
N GLY A 109 0.21 -14.84 -10.22
CA GLY A 109 -0.51 -15.91 -9.51
C GLY A 109 -1.76 -15.49 -8.71
N THR A 110 -2.12 -14.21 -8.70
CA THR A 110 -3.31 -13.69 -7.96
C THR A 110 -4.44 -13.30 -8.91
N ALA A 111 -5.68 -13.33 -8.40
CA ALA A 111 -6.86 -12.91 -9.15
C ALA A 111 -7.13 -11.41 -9.04
N ARG A 112 -6.87 -10.84 -7.85
CA ARG A 112 -7.10 -9.44 -7.48
C ARG A 112 -5.85 -8.56 -7.57
N GLY A 113 -4.67 -9.18 -7.71
CA GLY A 113 -3.44 -8.52 -7.32
C GLY A 113 -2.92 -7.49 -8.31
N GLN A 114 -2.79 -6.26 -7.82
CA GLN A 114 -2.40 -5.08 -8.59
C GLN A 114 -1.60 -4.12 -7.71
N VAL A 115 -0.60 -3.48 -8.31
CA VAL A 115 0.17 -2.39 -7.71
C VAL A 115 -0.04 -1.16 -8.56
N VAL A 116 -0.44 -0.04 -7.94
CA VAL A 116 -0.45 1.29 -8.57
C VAL A 116 0.42 2.21 -7.71
N LEU A 117 1.36 2.93 -8.31
CA LEU A 117 2.21 3.88 -7.59
C LEU A 117 2.41 5.18 -8.36
N ALA A 118 2.55 6.27 -7.62
CA ALA A 118 2.97 7.58 -8.07
C ALA A 118 4.26 8.00 -7.33
N ALA A 119 5.26 8.49 -8.06
CA ALA A 119 6.54 8.91 -7.50
C ALA A 119 7.02 10.25 -8.10
N THR A 120 7.31 11.21 -7.23
CA THR A 120 7.74 12.58 -7.56
C THR A 120 8.74 13.02 -6.48
N ASP A 121 9.82 13.73 -6.83
CA ASP A 121 10.73 14.45 -5.92
C ASP A 121 10.97 13.77 -4.56
N GLY A 122 11.71 12.66 -4.54
CA GLY A 122 12.06 11.95 -3.30
C GLY A 122 10.90 11.19 -2.64
N THR A 123 9.65 11.38 -3.07
CA THR A 123 8.41 10.90 -2.44
C THR A 123 7.76 9.74 -3.24
N VAL A 124 7.06 8.80 -2.59
CA VAL A 124 6.24 7.75 -3.25
C VAL A 124 4.91 7.60 -2.53
N SER A 125 3.82 7.47 -3.27
CA SER A 125 2.55 6.94 -2.77
C SER A 125 2.18 5.71 -3.60
N ALA A 126 1.84 4.59 -2.96
CA ALA A 126 1.43 3.37 -3.67
C ALA A 126 0.30 2.63 -2.96
N ASN A 127 -0.57 2.00 -3.75
CA ASN A 127 -1.59 1.06 -3.31
C ASN A 127 -1.31 -0.31 -3.92
N ILE A 128 -1.37 -1.35 -3.09
CA ILE A 128 -1.14 -2.73 -3.49
C ILE A 128 -2.34 -3.56 -3.04
N THR A 129 -3.14 -4.04 -3.98
CA THR A 129 -4.21 -5.00 -3.70
C THR A 129 -3.64 -6.42 -3.88
N THR A 130 -4.05 -7.35 -3.03
CA THR A 130 -3.85 -8.80 -3.18
C THR A 130 -5.20 -9.51 -3.05
N ASP A 131 -5.23 -10.84 -3.11
CA ASP A 131 -6.48 -11.59 -2.97
C ASP A 131 -7.13 -11.37 -1.58
N ASP A 132 -6.31 -11.32 -0.51
CA ASP A 132 -6.78 -11.30 0.89
C ASP A 132 -6.49 -9.99 1.66
N ALA A 133 -5.72 -9.07 1.09
CA ALA A 133 -5.26 -7.86 1.78
C ALA A 133 -5.08 -6.64 0.85
N PHE A 134 -5.07 -5.44 1.45
CA PHE A 134 -4.77 -4.17 0.80
C PHE A 134 -3.62 -3.49 1.56
N TYR A 135 -2.58 -3.07 0.84
CA TYR A 135 -1.42 -2.41 1.44
C TYR A 135 -1.27 -1.00 0.90
N THR A 136 -0.84 -0.09 1.78
CA THR A 136 -0.50 1.28 1.41
C THR A 136 0.97 1.54 1.68
N ILE A 137 1.64 2.26 0.77
CA ILE A 137 2.93 2.89 1.01
C ILE A 137 2.68 4.40 1.01
N ARG A 138 3.08 5.08 2.08
CA ARG A 138 2.98 6.54 2.21
C ARG A 138 4.25 7.14 2.84
N PRO A 139 4.59 8.41 2.55
CA PRO A 139 5.78 9.06 3.10
C PRO A 139 5.74 9.26 4.62
N ASP A 140 6.91 9.17 5.25
CA ASP A 140 7.14 9.43 6.68
C ASP A 140 8.45 10.20 6.90
N GLY A 141 8.49 11.43 6.37
CA GLY A 141 9.67 12.31 6.43
C GLY A 141 10.67 12.11 5.29
N GLU A 142 11.79 12.84 5.36
CA GLU A 142 12.81 12.84 4.31
C GLU A 142 13.52 11.47 4.21
N ASN A 143 13.14 10.71 3.16
CA ASN A 143 13.70 9.42 2.72
C ASN A 143 13.19 8.14 3.41
N ALA A 144 12.14 8.20 4.24
CA ALA A 144 11.48 7.01 4.77
C ALA A 144 10.02 6.88 4.28
N GLN A 145 9.55 5.65 4.12
CA GLN A 145 8.18 5.33 3.72
C GLN A 145 7.60 4.33 4.72
N VAL A 146 6.37 4.54 5.15
CA VAL A 146 5.62 3.57 5.96
C VAL A 146 4.81 2.69 5.02
N LEU A 147 5.07 1.38 5.10
CA LEU A 147 4.24 0.33 4.53
C LEU A 147 3.24 -0.14 5.59
N GLN A 148 1.95 -0.22 5.25
CA GLN A 148 0.86 -0.68 6.14
C GLN A 148 0.04 -1.79 5.49
N ASP A 149 -0.28 -2.83 6.26
CA ASP A 149 -1.32 -3.84 5.94
C ASP A 149 -2.65 -3.31 6.48
N VAL A 150 -3.54 -2.94 5.57
CA VAL A 150 -4.80 -2.25 5.87
C VAL A 150 -5.96 -3.21 5.60
N GLN A 151 -6.67 -3.56 6.67
CA GLN A 151 -7.96 -4.23 6.56
C GLN A 151 -9.10 -3.19 6.63
N PRO A 152 -9.90 -3.04 5.56
CA PRO A 152 -11.21 -2.40 5.67
C PRO A 152 -12.09 -3.26 6.59
N GLN A 153 -12.60 -2.68 7.67
CA GLN A 153 -13.43 -3.44 8.61
C GLN A 153 -14.82 -3.73 8.03
N LEU A 154 -15.38 -4.88 8.41
CA LEU A 154 -16.69 -5.36 7.98
C LEU A 154 -17.81 -4.41 8.43
N GLY A 155 -18.49 -3.77 7.46
CA GLY A 155 -19.85 -3.24 7.63
C GLY A 155 -20.01 -1.92 8.41
N GLN A 156 -19.06 -0.99 8.32
CA GLN A 156 -19.10 0.28 9.09
C GLN A 156 -18.97 1.59 8.27
N LEU A 157 -18.70 1.54 6.97
CA LEU A 157 -18.88 2.72 6.12
C LEU A 157 -20.36 2.79 5.72
N GLN A 158 -21.06 3.79 6.27
CA GLN A 158 -22.29 4.25 5.63
C GLN A 158 -21.84 4.99 4.38
N ASP A 159 -22.36 4.50 3.27
CA ASP A 159 -21.75 4.59 1.96
C ASP A 159 -22.31 5.83 1.23
N ASP A 160 -21.69 6.22 0.12
CA ASP A 160 -21.68 7.62 -0.31
C ASP A 160 -23.04 8.13 -0.82
N ARG A 161 -23.32 9.44 -0.70
CA ARG A 161 -24.64 10.00 -1.12
C ARG A 161 -24.56 10.54 -2.53
N VAL A 162 -25.72 10.64 -3.18
CA VAL A 162 -25.86 11.21 -4.53
C VAL A 162 -26.96 12.25 -4.57
N LEU A 163 -26.73 13.37 -5.26
CA LEU A 163 -27.73 14.41 -5.49
C LEU A 163 -28.17 14.41 -6.97
N VAL A 164 -29.44 14.06 -7.21
CA VAL A 164 -30.03 14.08 -8.55
C VAL A 164 -30.44 15.50 -8.92
N HIS A 165 -29.81 16.07 -9.96
CA HIS A 165 -30.21 17.34 -10.53
C HIS A 165 -31.08 17.11 -11.77
N LEU A 166 -32.40 17.32 -11.64
CA LEU A 166 -33.35 17.17 -12.75
C LEU A 166 -33.21 18.34 -13.73
N ASP A 167 -32.57 18.14 -14.89
CA ASP A 167 -32.57 19.12 -16.00
C ASP A 167 -34.00 19.21 -16.59
N PRO A 168 -34.70 20.37 -16.51
CA PRO A 168 -36.07 20.50 -16.98
C PRO A 168 -36.23 20.55 -18.51
N SER A 169 -35.16 20.35 -19.30
CA SER A 169 -35.15 20.65 -20.74
C SER A 169 -34.92 19.46 -21.71
N ALA A 170 -34.69 18.23 -21.23
CA ALA A 170 -34.28 17.12 -22.09
C ALA A 170 -35.44 16.40 -22.84
N ALA A 171 -35.53 16.57 -24.17
CA ALA A 171 -36.46 15.84 -25.03
C ALA A 171 -35.79 15.16 -26.25
N LEU A 172 -35.72 13.82 -26.20
CA LEU A 172 -35.64 12.82 -27.29
C LEU A 172 -34.75 13.06 -28.54
N SER A 173 -33.72 12.21 -28.73
CA SER A 173 -33.73 11.15 -29.78
C SER A 173 -32.46 10.28 -29.74
N ILE A 174 -32.58 8.99 -30.06
CA ILE A 174 -31.48 7.98 -29.99
C ILE A 174 -31.24 7.36 -31.38
N PRO A 175 -30.02 7.47 -31.96
CA PRO A 175 -29.60 6.66 -33.11
C PRO A 175 -29.17 5.24 -32.69
N SER A 176 -29.32 4.27 -33.58
CA SER A 176 -29.24 2.85 -33.25
C SER A 176 -27.92 2.13 -33.60
N HIS A 177 -27.56 1.19 -32.72
CA HIS A 177 -26.67 0.03 -32.90
C HIS A 177 -25.12 0.21 -32.87
N PRO A 178 -24.39 -0.64 -32.11
CA PRO A 178 -22.93 -0.60 -32.02
C PRO A 178 -22.20 -1.52 -33.01
N PRO A 179 -20.98 -1.18 -33.46
CA PRO A 179 -20.06 -2.13 -34.09
C PRO A 179 -19.23 -2.90 -33.05
N LYS A 180 -18.96 -4.18 -33.33
CA LYS A 180 -18.03 -5.03 -32.58
C LYS A 180 -16.59 -4.54 -32.70
N ILE A 181 -15.85 -4.53 -31.58
CA ILE A 181 -14.41 -4.27 -31.45
C ILE A 181 -13.99 -5.12 -30.22
N THR A 182 -13.15 -6.16 -30.23
CA THR A 182 -11.90 -6.48 -30.97
C THR A 182 -10.77 -5.49 -30.67
N GLU A 183 -10.07 -5.77 -29.56
CA GLU A 183 -8.81 -5.19 -29.06
C GLU A 183 -8.41 -3.80 -29.62
N ARG A 184 -8.56 -2.75 -28.81
CA ARG A 184 -8.13 -1.39 -29.17
C ARG A 184 -6.89 -0.92 -28.41
N ALA A 185 -6.05 -0.22 -29.16
CA ALA A 185 -4.84 0.44 -28.69
C ALA A 185 -5.14 1.71 -27.86
N ALA A 186 -4.09 2.28 -27.27
CA ALA A 186 -4.15 3.52 -26.49
C ALA A 186 -4.67 4.70 -27.33
N GLY A 187 -5.91 5.14 -27.06
CA GLY A 187 -6.56 6.22 -27.80
C GLY A 187 -7.99 6.57 -27.37
N GLY A 188 -8.31 6.44 -26.07
CA GLY A 188 -9.64 6.75 -25.53
C GLY A 188 -9.93 8.23 -25.34
N THR A 189 -11.20 8.58 -25.11
CA THR A 189 -11.66 9.96 -24.95
C THR A 189 -11.00 10.61 -23.73
N ARG A 190 -10.29 11.73 -23.94
CA ARG A 190 -9.70 12.53 -22.87
C ARG A 190 -10.78 13.34 -22.16
N ILE A 191 -10.83 13.25 -20.83
CA ILE A 191 -11.67 14.09 -19.96
C ILE A 191 -10.74 14.80 -18.99
N ASP A 192 -10.86 16.13 -18.88
CA ASP A 192 -9.99 16.93 -18.02
C ASP A 192 -10.55 17.11 -16.61
N VAL A 193 -9.71 16.87 -15.60
CA VAL A 193 -10.08 17.04 -14.19
C VAL A 193 -9.13 18.01 -13.47
N LEU A 194 -9.73 18.90 -12.68
CA LEU A 194 -9.05 19.75 -11.70
C LEU A 194 -9.38 19.20 -10.30
N VAL A 195 -8.35 18.97 -9.48
CA VAL A 195 -8.56 18.54 -8.09
C VAL A 195 -8.14 19.64 -7.11
N ALA A 196 -9.14 20.25 -6.47
CA ALA A 196 -8.94 21.17 -5.37
C ALA A 196 -8.73 20.38 -4.06
N TYR A 197 -8.02 20.94 -3.09
CA TYR A 197 -7.86 20.34 -1.76
C TYR A 197 -7.72 21.39 -0.67
N THR A 198 -8.23 21.11 0.54
CA THR A 198 -8.13 22.04 1.67
C THR A 198 -6.77 21.97 2.36
N GLN A 199 -6.46 22.94 3.22
CA GLN A 199 -5.25 22.86 4.04
C GLN A 199 -5.30 21.72 5.07
N ALA A 200 -6.50 21.35 5.54
CA ALA A 200 -6.71 20.21 6.44
C ALA A 200 -6.42 18.88 5.71
N ALA A 201 -6.90 18.72 4.48
CA ALA A 201 -6.58 17.59 3.63
C ALA A 201 -5.08 17.45 3.39
N ARG A 202 -4.39 18.55 3.02
CA ARG A 202 -2.92 18.56 2.88
C ARG A 202 -2.22 18.16 4.19
N ALA A 203 -2.61 18.75 5.31
CA ALA A 203 -1.98 18.48 6.61
C ALA A 203 -2.13 17.01 7.00
N ALA A 204 -3.31 16.43 6.82
CA ALA A 204 -3.59 15.03 7.10
C ALA A 204 -2.94 14.05 6.11
N ALA A 205 -2.79 14.44 4.83
CA ALA A 205 -2.01 13.70 3.85
C ALA A 205 -0.52 13.63 4.24
N GLY A 206 -0.01 14.65 4.94
CA GLY A 206 1.39 14.76 5.37
C GLY A 206 2.22 15.73 4.52
N GLY A 207 1.58 16.77 3.97
CA GLY A 207 2.24 17.82 3.18
C GLY A 207 1.87 17.83 1.70
N THR A 208 2.24 18.92 1.02
CA THR A 208 1.86 19.24 -0.38
C THR A 208 2.25 18.12 -1.36
N SER A 209 3.51 17.68 -1.34
CA SER A 209 3.99 16.62 -2.24
C SER A 209 3.26 15.29 -2.04
N THR A 210 2.84 15.00 -0.81
CA THR A 210 2.11 13.76 -0.48
C THR A 210 0.66 13.81 -0.97
N ILE A 211 -0.07 14.92 -0.77
CA ILE A 211 -1.43 15.02 -1.30
C ILE A 211 -1.43 15.05 -2.83
N GLN A 212 -0.48 15.74 -3.47
CA GLN A 212 -0.35 15.73 -4.93
C GLN A 212 -0.02 14.34 -5.49
N ASN A 213 0.87 13.57 -4.84
CA ASN A 213 1.11 12.17 -5.21
C ASN A 213 -0.12 11.27 -4.98
N ASN A 214 -0.91 11.51 -3.92
CA ASN A 214 -2.16 10.77 -3.70
C ASN A 214 -3.21 11.10 -4.78
N ILE A 215 -3.33 12.35 -5.22
CA ILE A 215 -4.21 12.76 -6.34
C ILE A 215 -3.77 12.08 -7.65
N GLN A 216 -2.48 12.11 -7.95
CA GLN A 216 -1.90 11.42 -9.12
C GLN A 216 -2.15 9.90 -9.05
N LEU A 217 -2.03 9.30 -7.86
CA LEU A 217 -2.35 7.89 -7.60
C LEU A 217 -3.83 7.59 -7.88
N ALA A 218 -4.77 8.38 -7.33
CA ALA A 218 -6.19 8.19 -7.54
C ALA A 218 -6.60 8.32 -9.03
N VAL A 219 -6.05 9.31 -9.75
CA VAL A 219 -6.26 9.45 -11.21
C VAL A 219 -5.69 8.24 -11.97
N ALA A 220 -4.55 7.69 -11.56
CA ALA A 220 -4.00 6.47 -12.14
C ALA A 220 -4.86 5.22 -11.84
N GLU A 221 -5.43 5.13 -10.63
CA GLU A 221 -6.37 4.07 -10.22
C GLU A 221 -7.68 4.14 -11.01
N THR A 222 -8.31 5.31 -11.15
CA THR A 222 -9.52 5.52 -11.96
C THR A 222 -9.28 5.11 -13.42
N ASN A 223 -8.18 5.56 -14.02
CA ASN A 223 -7.78 5.16 -15.37
C ASN A 223 -7.50 3.65 -15.49
N GLN A 224 -7.02 3.01 -14.43
CA GLN A 224 -6.86 1.55 -14.42
C GLN A 224 -8.21 0.84 -14.32
N GLY A 225 -9.16 1.37 -13.54
CA GLY A 225 -10.53 0.88 -13.46
C GLY A 225 -11.25 0.95 -14.80
N PHE A 226 -11.09 2.05 -15.55
CA PHE A 226 -11.62 2.16 -16.92
C PHE A 226 -11.08 1.05 -17.83
N LEU A 227 -9.76 0.85 -17.88
CA LEU A 227 -9.13 -0.22 -18.67
C LEU A 227 -9.59 -1.61 -18.25
N ASN A 228 -9.64 -1.90 -16.94
CA ASN A 228 -10.12 -3.16 -16.39
C ASN A 228 -11.55 -3.50 -16.83
N SER A 229 -12.34 -2.49 -17.23
CA SER A 229 -13.79 -2.60 -17.43
C SER A 229 -14.24 -2.35 -18.88
N GLY A 230 -13.30 -2.15 -19.81
CA GLY A 230 -13.62 -1.82 -21.21
C GLY A 230 -14.22 -0.41 -21.40
N VAL A 231 -13.88 0.53 -20.52
CA VAL A 231 -14.27 1.94 -20.65
C VAL A 231 -13.19 2.70 -21.39
N ASP A 232 -13.55 3.33 -22.50
CA ASP A 232 -12.64 3.95 -23.45
C ASP A 232 -12.48 5.46 -23.14
N ILE A 233 -11.93 5.73 -21.95
CA ILE A 233 -11.71 7.07 -21.37
C ILE A 233 -10.26 7.17 -20.86
N ASN A 234 -9.67 8.36 -20.97
CA ASN A 234 -8.46 8.77 -20.26
C ASN A 234 -8.77 10.01 -19.42
N LEU A 235 -8.80 9.86 -18.10
CA LEU A 235 -8.96 10.97 -17.15
C LEU A 235 -7.61 11.66 -16.98
N ASN A 236 -7.52 12.92 -17.42
CA ASN A 236 -6.30 13.70 -17.44
C ASN A 236 -6.33 14.81 -16.38
N LEU A 237 -5.41 14.76 -15.42
CA LEU A 237 -5.27 15.80 -14.40
C LEU A 237 -4.65 17.06 -15.01
N VAL A 238 -5.45 18.11 -15.21
CA VAL A 238 -4.97 19.40 -15.75
C VAL A 238 -4.45 20.36 -14.67
N GLY A 239 -4.76 20.12 -13.40
CA GLY A 239 -4.18 20.87 -12.30
C GLY A 239 -4.62 20.40 -10.92
N THR A 240 -3.92 20.91 -9.91
CA THR A 240 -4.30 20.80 -8.50
C THR A 240 -4.18 22.15 -7.83
N MET A 241 -5.08 22.48 -6.90
CA MET A 241 -5.02 23.74 -6.16
C MET A 241 -5.36 23.58 -4.68
N GLU A 242 -4.63 24.27 -3.81
CA GLU A 242 -4.99 24.41 -2.39
C GLU A 242 -6.04 25.52 -2.27
N VAL A 243 -7.19 25.22 -1.66
CA VAL A 243 -8.26 26.19 -1.38
C VAL A 243 -8.33 26.50 0.11
N ASN A 244 -8.70 27.74 0.44
CA ASN A 244 -8.88 28.17 1.83
C ASN A 244 -10.33 27.96 2.27
N TYR A 245 -10.65 26.73 2.66
CA TYR A 245 -12.01 26.31 3.01
C TYR A 245 -12.08 25.71 4.41
N ASP A 246 -13.08 26.13 5.19
CA ASP A 246 -13.36 25.58 6.52
C ASP A 246 -14.26 24.34 6.42
N GLU A 247 -13.71 23.18 6.78
CA GLU A 247 -14.42 21.90 6.76
C GLU A 247 -15.45 21.72 7.89
N SER A 248 -15.86 22.78 8.60
CA SER A 248 -16.87 22.70 9.67
C SER A 248 -18.30 22.41 9.17
N SER A 249 -18.60 22.71 7.90
CA SER A 249 -19.89 22.46 7.22
C SER A 249 -20.13 20.98 6.86
N SER A 250 -21.37 20.57 6.55
CA SER A 250 -21.62 19.21 6.02
C SER A 250 -20.96 18.99 4.65
N ILE A 251 -20.80 17.74 4.22
CA ILE A 251 -20.28 17.42 2.88
C ILE A 251 -21.24 17.88 1.77
N ASP A 252 -22.55 17.88 2.05
CA ASP A 252 -23.59 18.48 1.19
C ASP A 252 -23.31 19.97 0.97
N GLN A 253 -23.13 20.72 2.07
CA GLN A 253 -22.80 22.14 2.00
C GLN A 253 -21.45 22.38 1.35
N ALA A 254 -20.45 21.50 1.53
CA ALA A 254 -19.16 21.63 0.86
C ALA A 254 -19.23 21.38 -0.66
N LEU A 255 -20.19 20.58 -1.13
CA LEU A 255 -20.46 20.42 -2.57
C LEU A 255 -21.21 21.63 -3.12
N ASP A 256 -22.23 22.13 -2.41
CA ASP A 256 -22.97 23.34 -2.80
C ASP A 256 -22.05 24.58 -2.80
N ASP A 257 -21.18 24.73 -1.80
CA ASP A 257 -20.15 25.79 -1.70
C ASP A 257 -19.06 25.65 -2.79
N LEU A 258 -18.84 24.46 -3.35
CA LEU A 258 -17.93 24.23 -4.48
C LEU A 258 -18.59 24.48 -5.85
N GLN A 259 -19.92 24.41 -5.89
CA GLN A 259 -20.73 24.64 -7.07
C GLN A 259 -21.07 26.13 -7.25
N GLY A 260 -21.18 26.86 -6.14
CA GLY A 260 -21.44 28.29 -6.07
C GLY A 260 -20.35 29.14 -6.73
N THR A 261 -20.76 30.11 -7.55
CA THR A 261 -19.84 30.96 -8.34
C THR A 261 -19.66 32.38 -7.80
N THR A 262 -20.38 32.74 -6.74
CA THR A 262 -20.46 34.12 -6.21
C THR A 262 -20.77 34.18 -4.71
N ASP A 263 -20.54 33.12 -3.94
CA ASP A 263 -20.92 33.07 -2.52
C ASP A 263 -19.77 33.47 -1.57
N GLY A 264 -18.58 33.73 -2.13
CA GLY A 264 -17.37 34.09 -1.40
C GLY A 264 -16.54 32.89 -0.93
N LYS A 265 -16.88 31.67 -1.34
CA LYS A 265 -16.18 30.43 -0.95
C LYS A 265 -15.70 29.71 -2.20
N MET A 266 -14.40 29.46 -2.29
CA MET A 266 -13.80 28.68 -3.39
C MET A 266 -14.11 29.22 -4.81
N ASP A 267 -14.61 30.44 -4.97
CA ASP A 267 -14.88 31.10 -6.27
C ASP A 267 -13.66 31.06 -7.21
N GLU A 268 -12.44 31.03 -6.66
CA GLU A 268 -11.19 30.86 -7.40
C GLU A 268 -11.12 29.54 -8.21
N VAL A 269 -11.81 28.49 -7.76
CA VAL A 269 -11.88 27.18 -8.41
C VAL A 269 -12.58 27.28 -9.77
N HIS A 270 -13.63 28.09 -9.90
CA HIS A 270 -14.31 28.30 -11.18
C HIS A 270 -13.41 29.01 -12.20
N THR A 271 -12.60 29.96 -11.73
CA THR A 271 -11.57 30.62 -12.55
C THR A 271 -10.48 29.64 -12.99
N ALA A 272 -9.99 28.81 -12.07
CA ALA A 272 -9.02 27.76 -12.40
C ALA A 272 -9.58 26.72 -13.37
N ARG A 273 -10.82 26.24 -13.15
CA ARG A 273 -11.54 25.30 -14.02
C ARG A 273 -11.65 25.83 -15.44
N ALA A 274 -12.03 27.10 -15.59
CA ALA A 274 -12.14 27.75 -16.90
C ALA A 274 -10.77 27.91 -17.60
N ASN A 275 -9.74 28.33 -16.86
CA ASN A 275 -8.40 28.55 -17.43
C ASN A 275 -7.69 27.25 -17.84
N LEU A 276 -7.89 26.17 -17.07
CA LEU A 276 -7.30 24.86 -17.34
C LEU A 276 -8.12 24.00 -18.32
N GLY A 277 -9.34 24.41 -18.63
CA GLY A 277 -10.27 23.62 -19.46
C GLY A 277 -10.77 22.36 -18.76
N ALA A 278 -10.93 22.37 -17.43
CA ALA A 278 -11.32 21.18 -16.67
C ALA A 278 -12.82 20.87 -16.81
N ASP A 279 -13.13 19.77 -17.48
CA ASP A 279 -14.50 19.23 -17.62
C ASP A 279 -15.11 18.89 -16.26
N LEU A 280 -14.33 18.26 -15.38
CA LEU A 280 -14.73 17.81 -14.04
C LEU A 280 -13.92 18.52 -12.94
N VAL A 281 -14.52 18.69 -11.77
CA VAL A 281 -13.83 19.20 -10.57
C VAL A 281 -14.12 18.29 -9.38
N SER A 282 -13.10 18.04 -8.57
CA SER A 282 -13.23 17.32 -7.29
C SER A 282 -12.53 18.07 -6.17
N LEU A 283 -13.19 18.25 -5.03
CA LEU A 283 -12.62 18.84 -3.81
C LEU A 283 -12.23 17.74 -2.83
N TRP A 284 -10.99 17.76 -2.35
CA TRP A 284 -10.49 16.80 -1.36
C TRP A 284 -10.45 17.41 0.04
N ILE A 285 -11.15 16.76 0.98
CA ILE A 285 -11.31 17.17 2.38
C ILE A 285 -10.70 16.15 3.37
N ASN A 286 -10.60 16.49 4.66
CA ASN A 286 -10.19 15.59 5.75
C ASN A 286 -11.15 15.69 6.96
N ARG A 287 -12.35 15.13 6.80
CA ARG A 287 -13.28 14.94 7.92
C ARG A 287 -13.01 13.61 8.64
N VAL A 288 -12.61 13.70 9.90
CA VAL A 288 -12.42 12.54 10.80
C VAL A 288 -13.32 12.76 12.03
N GLY A 289 -14.51 12.16 12.09
CA GLY A 289 -15.42 12.46 13.21
C GLY A 289 -16.78 11.78 13.34
N SER A 290 -17.24 10.96 12.40
CA SER A 290 -18.56 10.29 12.52
C SER A 290 -18.48 8.81 12.14
N ALA A 291 -18.83 7.93 13.08
CA ALA A 291 -19.12 6.54 12.73
C ALA A 291 -20.40 6.53 11.88
N GLY A 292 -20.30 6.07 10.62
CA GLY A 292 -21.35 6.26 9.61
C GLY A 292 -21.32 7.60 8.87
N GLY A 293 -20.17 8.28 8.79
CA GLY A 293 -20.01 9.48 7.97
C GLY A 293 -19.77 9.17 6.49
N VAL A 294 -20.52 9.85 5.61
CA VAL A 294 -20.33 9.91 4.15
C VAL A 294 -18.89 10.36 3.82
N VAL A 295 -18.21 9.66 2.91
CA VAL A 295 -16.80 9.91 2.54
C VAL A 295 -16.64 10.52 1.14
N GLY A 296 -17.70 10.52 0.33
CA GLY A 296 -17.81 11.15 -0.98
C GLY A 296 -19.22 11.66 -1.28
N LEU A 297 -19.32 12.66 -2.15
CA LEU A 297 -20.60 13.19 -2.64
C LEU A 297 -20.41 13.84 -4.02
N GLY A 298 -21.27 13.50 -4.97
CA GLY A 298 -21.30 14.07 -6.30
C GLY A 298 -22.71 14.32 -6.82
N TYR A 299 -22.85 15.30 -7.71
CA TYR A 299 -24.08 15.45 -8.50
C TYR A 299 -24.15 14.37 -9.58
N LEU A 300 -25.33 13.82 -9.82
CA LEU A 300 -25.59 12.79 -10.82
C LEU A 300 -25.99 13.39 -12.18
N LEU A 301 -25.28 12.99 -13.23
CA LEU A 301 -25.68 13.26 -14.62
C LEU A 301 -26.86 12.35 -14.99
N ASP A 302 -28.09 12.88 -14.97
CA ASP A 302 -29.32 12.14 -15.27
C ASP A 302 -29.71 12.15 -16.76
N SER A 303 -29.09 13.04 -17.54
CA SER A 303 -29.42 13.30 -18.94
C SER A 303 -28.17 13.78 -19.72
N LEU A 304 -28.04 13.40 -21.00
CA LEU A 304 -26.89 13.81 -21.83
C LEU A 304 -27.02 15.26 -22.32
N SER A 305 -26.85 16.20 -21.39
CA SER A 305 -27.01 17.65 -21.59
C SER A 305 -25.71 18.40 -21.29
N PRO A 306 -25.22 19.29 -22.18
CA PRO A 306 -24.19 20.28 -21.83
C PRO A 306 -24.62 21.20 -20.67
N GLY A 307 -25.92 21.29 -20.40
CA GLY A 307 -26.50 22.01 -19.26
C GLY A 307 -26.06 21.46 -17.90
N PHE A 308 -25.53 20.23 -17.83
CA PHE A 308 -24.95 19.67 -16.61
C PHE A 308 -23.54 20.21 -16.28
N ALA A 309 -22.86 20.91 -17.20
CA ALA A 309 -21.50 21.42 -16.95
C ALA A 309 -21.34 22.25 -15.65
N PRO A 310 -22.29 23.10 -15.23
CA PRO A 310 -22.27 23.81 -13.93
C PRO A 310 -22.49 22.92 -12.70
N TRP A 311 -22.79 21.63 -12.88
CA TRP A 311 -23.03 20.64 -11.82
C TRP A 311 -21.98 19.52 -11.82
N ALA A 312 -21.01 19.55 -12.73
CA ALA A 312 -19.96 18.52 -12.84
C ALA A 312 -18.87 18.67 -11.75
N PHE A 313 -19.30 18.53 -10.49
CA PHE A 313 -18.54 18.73 -9.26
C PHE A 313 -18.72 17.55 -8.30
N SER A 314 -17.68 17.28 -7.52
CA SER A 314 -17.66 16.24 -6.48
C SER A 314 -16.82 16.66 -5.27
N VAL A 315 -17.07 16.02 -4.13
CA VAL A 315 -16.25 16.11 -2.91
C VAL A 315 -15.85 14.70 -2.48
N ALA A 316 -14.59 14.50 -2.09
CA ALA A 316 -14.09 13.20 -1.61
C ALA A 316 -13.14 13.39 -0.40
N GLU A 317 -13.16 12.44 0.53
CA GLU A 317 -12.23 12.44 1.66
C GLU A 317 -10.87 11.84 1.26
N GLN A 318 -9.77 12.56 1.50
CA GLN A 318 -8.47 12.29 0.88
C GLN A 318 -7.85 10.90 1.16
N TYR A 319 -8.25 10.21 2.23
CA TYR A 319 -7.75 8.86 2.53
C TYR A 319 -8.47 7.80 1.70
N TRP A 320 -9.78 7.95 1.52
CA TRP A 320 -10.62 7.02 0.75
C TRP A 320 -10.54 7.28 -0.76
N ALA A 321 -10.33 8.55 -1.14
CA ALA A 321 -10.14 9.00 -2.51
C ALA A 321 -8.97 8.28 -3.23
N ALA A 322 -7.85 8.09 -2.54
CA ALA A 322 -6.67 7.34 -3.00
C ALA A 322 -6.42 6.08 -2.15
N GLY A 323 -7.49 5.36 -1.79
CA GLY A 323 -7.45 4.25 -0.84
C GLY A 323 -8.45 3.13 -1.17
N PRO A 324 -8.70 2.21 -0.23
CA PRO A 324 -9.42 0.96 -0.51
C PRO A 324 -10.92 1.12 -0.84
N GLY A 325 -11.45 2.34 -0.82
CA GLY A 325 -12.83 2.66 -1.23
C GLY A 325 -12.96 3.21 -2.66
N TYR A 326 -11.86 3.58 -3.32
CA TYR A 326 -11.85 4.22 -4.64
C TYR A 326 -12.81 5.43 -4.78
N THR A 327 -13.06 6.18 -3.71
CA THR A 327 -14.11 7.22 -3.66
C THR A 327 -13.95 8.29 -4.74
N PHE A 328 -12.72 8.67 -5.11
CA PHE A 328 -12.51 9.61 -6.21
C PHE A 328 -13.00 9.04 -7.56
N ALA A 329 -12.81 7.75 -7.82
CA ALA A 329 -13.39 7.10 -8.99
C ALA A 329 -14.92 7.05 -8.88
N HIS A 330 -15.46 6.75 -7.69
CA HIS A 330 -16.89 6.67 -7.41
C HIS A 330 -17.62 7.98 -7.74
N GLU A 331 -17.17 9.12 -7.21
CA GLU A 331 -17.82 10.41 -7.45
C GLU A 331 -17.73 10.89 -8.91
N ILE A 332 -16.59 10.60 -9.57
CA ILE A 332 -16.44 10.82 -11.02
C ILE A 332 -17.46 9.97 -11.78
N GLY A 333 -17.81 8.78 -11.27
CA GLY A 333 -18.91 7.95 -11.78
C GLY A 333 -20.26 8.67 -11.77
N HIS A 334 -20.63 9.30 -10.65
CA HIS A 334 -21.87 10.09 -10.54
C HIS A 334 -21.90 11.27 -11.51
N ASN A 335 -20.82 12.06 -11.58
CA ASN A 335 -20.71 13.16 -12.55
C ASN A 335 -20.78 12.69 -14.02
N MET A 336 -20.63 11.39 -14.27
CA MET A 336 -20.75 10.74 -15.59
C MET A 336 -22.01 9.86 -15.74
N GLY A 337 -22.92 9.86 -14.76
CA GLY A 337 -24.25 9.26 -14.84
C GLY A 337 -24.35 7.80 -14.37
N ALA A 338 -23.28 7.26 -13.77
CA ALA A 338 -23.30 5.99 -13.07
C ALA A 338 -23.87 6.17 -11.65
N ASP A 339 -24.70 5.24 -11.21
CA ASP A 339 -25.34 5.22 -9.88
C ASP A 339 -24.96 3.94 -9.13
N HIS A 340 -25.37 3.85 -7.86
CA HIS A 340 -25.06 2.75 -6.95
C HIS A 340 -25.56 1.40 -7.45
N ASP A 341 -25.29 0.32 -6.72
CA ASP A 341 -26.04 -0.92 -6.98
C ASP A 341 -27.54 -0.77 -6.66
N ARG A 342 -28.37 -1.63 -7.26
CA ARG A 342 -29.83 -1.52 -7.23
C ARG A 342 -30.48 -1.59 -5.85
N ALA A 343 -29.78 -2.08 -4.81
CA ALA A 343 -30.31 -2.07 -3.45
C ALA A 343 -30.12 -0.72 -2.75
N ASN A 344 -29.30 0.17 -3.31
CA ASN A 344 -28.76 1.36 -2.66
C ASN A 344 -28.84 2.66 -3.52
N THR A 345 -29.51 2.58 -4.67
CA THR A 345 -29.82 3.74 -5.54
C THR A 345 -30.89 4.65 -4.92
N ALA A 346 -30.71 5.97 -5.08
CA ALA A 346 -31.66 6.99 -4.60
C ALA A 346 -32.64 7.51 -5.68
N GLY A 347 -32.45 7.13 -6.95
CA GLY A 347 -33.24 7.67 -8.07
C GLY A 347 -33.02 7.01 -9.44
N GLY A 348 -31.90 6.31 -9.62
CA GLY A 348 -31.48 5.72 -10.89
C GLY A 348 -30.50 6.61 -11.64
N GLY A 349 -29.46 6.01 -12.22
CA GLY A 349 -28.52 6.70 -13.10
C GLY A 349 -29.08 6.99 -14.49
N LEU A 350 -28.23 7.60 -15.34
CA LEU A 350 -28.54 8.08 -16.69
C LEU A 350 -29.34 7.10 -17.58
N ASP A 351 -29.06 5.81 -17.46
CA ASP A 351 -29.68 4.73 -18.21
C ASP A 351 -30.28 3.70 -17.23
N ALA A 352 -31.29 2.95 -17.66
CA ALA A 352 -31.94 1.89 -16.87
C ALA A 352 -31.01 0.71 -16.45
N TYR A 353 -29.73 0.76 -16.82
CA TYR A 353 -28.66 -0.17 -16.45
C TYR A 353 -27.46 0.50 -15.76
N SER A 354 -27.51 1.81 -15.46
CA SER A 354 -26.45 2.60 -14.81
C SER A 354 -26.27 2.27 -13.31
N TYR A 355 -26.12 0.99 -12.98
CA TYR A 355 -26.00 0.51 -11.61
C TYR A 355 -24.69 -0.22 -11.36
N GLY A 356 -24.14 -0.04 -10.17
CA GLY A 356 -23.09 -0.89 -9.60
C GLY A 356 -23.54 -2.35 -9.49
N TYR A 357 -22.57 -3.26 -9.36
CA TYR A 357 -22.80 -4.69 -9.23
C TYR A 357 -22.12 -5.30 -8.00
N GLN A 358 -22.88 -6.13 -7.28
CA GLN A 358 -22.44 -6.99 -6.20
C GLN A 358 -22.53 -8.46 -6.65
N HIS A 359 -21.49 -9.24 -6.39
CA HIS A 359 -21.48 -10.68 -6.63
C HIS A 359 -21.18 -11.42 -5.31
N THR A 360 -22.06 -12.32 -4.89
CA THR A 360 -22.04 -12.89 -3.52
C THR A 360 -21.77 -14.39 -3.43
N THR A 361 -21.88 -15.15 -4.53
CA THR A 361 -21.54 -16.59 -4.58
C THR A 361 -21.14 -17.03 -5.99
N PRO A 362 -20.17 -17.96 -6.19
CA PRO A 362 -19.32 -18.59 -5.18
C PRO A 362 -18.09 -17.74 -4.79
N THR A 363 -17.64 -16.83 -5.66
CA THR A 363 -16.57 -15.84 -5.38
C THR A 363 -17.21 -14.50 -5.06
N THR A 364 -16.81 -13.83 -3.98
CA THR A 364 -17.43 -12.56 -3.57
C THR A 364 -16.65 -11.35 -4.10
N PHE A 365 -17.34 -10.31 -4.58
CA PHE A 365 -16.76 -8.99 -4.90
C PHE A 365 -17.83 -7.90 -5.12
N ARG A 366 -17.43 -6.62 -5.11
CA ARG A 366 -18.26 -5.46 -5.50
C ARG A 366 -17.49 -4.50 -6.41
N THR A 367 -18.15 -3.99 -7.45
CA THR A 367 -17.59 -2.97 -8.38
C THR A 367 -17.48 -1.58 -7.74
N ILE A 368 -16.79 -0.62 -8.39
CA ILE A 368 -16.56 0.75 -7.89
C ILE A 368 -17.83 1.41 -7.33
N MET A 369 -18.94 1.40 -8.06
CA MET A 369 -20.20 2.03 -7.63
C MET A 369 -21.05 1.17 -6.67
N ALA A 370 -20.64 -0.04 -6.29
CA ALA A 370 -21.47 -0.94 -5.49
C ALA A 370 -21.14 -0.84 -4.01
N TYR A 371 -22.17 -0.85 -3.16
CA TYR A 371 -22.06 -0.85 -1.71
C TYR A 371 -21.58 -2.21 -1.16
N SER A 372 -21.25 -2.26 0.13
CA SER A 372 -20.85 -3.50 0.80
C SER A 372 -21.97 -4.54 0.79
N CYS A 373 -21.63 -5.79 0.46
CA CYS A 373 -22.62 -6.86 0.37
C CYS A 373 -23.20 -7.23 1.73
N SER A 374 -24.53 -7.40 1.79
CA SER A 374 -25.21 -7.75 3.04
C SER A 374 -24.88 -9.18 3.48
N GLY A 375 -24.45 -9.33 4.74
CA GLY A 375 -24.21 -10.63 5.39
C GLY A 375 -22.96 -11.40 4.95
N VAL A 376 -22.21 -10.94 3.94
CA VAL A 376 -21.05 -11.63 3.37
C VAL A 376 -19.94 -10.63 3.01
N TYR A 377 -18.68 -10.95 3.35
CA TYR A 377 -17.54 -10.15 2.90
C TYR A 377 -17.40 -10.20 1.37
N CYS A 378 -17.54 -9.05 0.71
CA CYS A 378 -17.24 -8.90 -0.71
C CYS A 378 -16.21 -7.76 -0.90
N PRO A 379 -14.98 -8.06 -1.34
CA PRO A 379 -13.98 -7.02 -1.55
C PRO A 379 -14.38 -6.02 -2.62
N HIS A 380 -14.03 -4.75 -2.41
CA HIS A 380 -14.08 -3.73 -3.45
C HIS A 380 -13.02 -4.02 -4.50
N ILE A 381 -13.42 -4.01 -5.77
CA ILE A 381 -12.52 -4.25 -6.91
C ILE A 381 -12.50 -3.04 -7.82
N ASN A 382 -11.33 -2.70 -8.37
CA ASN A 382 -11.14 -1.58 -9.29
C ASN A 382 -11.71 -1.91 -10.69
N TYR A 383 -13.02 -2.15 -10.74
CA TYR A 383 -13.80 -2.48 -11.94
C TYR A 383 -15.14 -1.75 -11.85
N TRP A 384 -15.58 -1.20 -12.98
CA TRP A 384 -16.94 -0.75 -13.25
C TRP A 384 -17.79 -1.96 -13.68
N SER A 385 -19.10 -1.90 -13.46
CA SER A 385 -19.98 -3.01 -13.82
C SER A 385 -20.03 -3.22 -15.33
N ASN A 386 -19.70 -4.44 -15.78
CA ASN A 386 -19.71 -4.84 -17.19
C ASN A 386 -20.03 -6.35 -17.32
N PRO A 387 -21.18 -6.74 -17.89
CA PRO A 387 -21.54 -8.15 -18.06
C PRO A 387 -20.65 -8.92 -19.05
N ASN A 388 -19.85 -8.23 -19.86
CA ASN A 388 -18.94 -8.82 -20.84
C ASN A 388 -17.50 -9.00 -20.30
N ILE A 389 -17.20 -8.48 -19.10
CA ILE A 389 -15.92 -8.66 -18.42
C ILE A 389 -16.16 -9.60 -17.23
N SER A 390 -15.26 -10.56 -17.03
CA SER A 390 -15.33 -11.48 -15.90
C SER A 390 -14.16 -11.27 -14.94
N TYR A 391 -14.45 -11.34 -13.65
CA TYR A 391 -13.50 -11.32 -12.55
C TYR A 391 -13.58 -12.65 -11.78
N SER A 392 -12.45 -13.32 -11.61
CA SER A 392 -12.38 -14.68 -11.02
C SER A 392 -13.35 -15.71 -11.65
N GLY A 393 -13.68 -15.53 -12.93
CA GLY A 393 -14.62 -16.40 -13.68
C GLY A 393 -16.09 -15.99 -13.61
N ALA A 394 -16.46 -14.97 -12.83
CA ALA A 394 -17.81 -14.44 -12.72
C ALA A 394 -17.96 -13.07 -13.42
N PRO A 395 -19.05 -12.78 -14.16
CA PRO A 395 -19.25 -11.48 -14.80
C PRO A 395 -19.26 -10.32 -13.79
N THR A 396 -18.71 -9.15 -14.13
CA THR A 396 -18.73 -7.97 -13.25
C THR A 396 -20.01 -7.13 -13.38
N GLY A 397 -21.03 -7.60 -14.11
CA GLY A 397 -22.29 -6.89 -14.30
C GLY A 397 -23.39 -7.79 -14.86
N VAL A 398 -24.54 -7.19 -15.14
CA VAL A 398 -25.74 -7.89 -15.65
C VAL A 398 -26.18 -7.26 -16.98
N ALA A 399 -26.47 -8.11 -17.97
CA ALA A 399 -26.80 -7.70 -19.33
C ALA A 399 -28.06 -6.82 -19.44
N ILE A 400 -28.02 -5.89 -20.38
CA ILE A 400 -29.16 -5.03 -20.77
C ILE A 400 -30.33 -5.92 -21.22
N GLY A 401 -31.55 -5.58 -20.79
CA GLY A 401 -32.76 -6.38 -21.00
C GLY A 401 -33.09 -7.33 -19.85
N SER A 402 -32.15 -7.57 -18.91
CA SER A 402 -32.49 -8.16 -17.60
C SER A 402 -33.20 -7.13 -16.71
N PRO A 403 -34.22 -7.50 -15.91
CA PRO A 403 -34.78 -6.64 -14.86
C PRO A 403 -33.75 -6.15 -13.84
N SER A 404 -32.62 -6.86 -13.71
CA SER A 404 -31.51 -6.55 -12.80
C SER A 404 -30.25 -6.01 -13.52
N ALA A 405 -30.37 -5.50 -14.75
CA ALA A 405 -29.24 -5.00 -15.54
C ALA A 405 -28.33 -4.02 -14.76
N ALA A 406 -27.01 -4.17 -14.91
CA ALA A 406 -25.98 -3.41 -14.19
C ALA A 406 -24.73 -3.33 -15.07
N TYR A 407 -24.52 -2.19 -15.73
CA TYR A 407 -23.55 -2.02 -16.80
C TYR A 407 -23.04 -0.56 -16.88
N ASN A 408 -22.48 -0.04 -15.79
CA ASN A 408 -21.89 1.31 -15.73
C ASN A 408 -20.81 1.53 -16.80
N ALA A 409 -20.09 0.50 -17.23
CA ALA A 409 -19.13 0.64 -18.32
C ALA A 409 -19.78 1.06 -19.67
N GLN A 410 -21.06 0.74 -19.91
CA GLN A 410 -21.79 1.26 -21.07
C GLN A 410 -22.19 2.72 -20.83
N THR A 411 -22.71 3.04 -19.64
CA THR A 411 -23.10 4.40 -19.24
C THR A 411 -21.96 5.40 -19.42
N LEU A 412 -20.77 5.09 -18.89
CA LEU A 412 -19.58 5.92 -19.00
C LEU A 412 -19.13 6.09 -20.46
N ASN A 413 -19.22 5.03 -21.26
CA ASN A 413 -18.90 5.10 -22.69
C ASN A 413 -19.92 5.93 -23.50
N ASN A 414 -21.18 6.02 -23.04
CA ASN A 414 -22.20 6.89 -23.62
C ASN A 414 -21.96 8.37 -23.23
N SER A 415 -21.67 8.65 -21.97
CA SER A 415 -21.56 10.02 -21.44
C SER A 415 -20.23 10.71 -21.74
N LYS A 416 -19.14 9.96 -21.98
CA LYS A 416 -17.78 10.52 -22.17
C LYS A 416 -17.68 11.67 -23.16
N SER A 417 -18.42 11.63 -24.27
CA SER A 417 -18.34 12.67 -25.32
C SER A 417 -19.04 13.97 -24.90
N THR A 418 -20.09 13.87 -24.08
CA THR A 418 -20.79 15.02 -23.50
C THR A 418 -19.93 15.65 -22.39
N VAL A 419 -19.34 14.81 -21.53
CA VAL A 419 -18.50 15.26 -20.41
C VAL A 419 -17.20 15.89 -20.91
N ALA A 420 -16.52 15.29 -21.88
CA ALA A 420 -15.31 15.86 -22.54
C ALA A 420 -15.56 17.13 -23.37
N ALA A 421 -16.81 17.62 -23.39
CA ALA A 421 -17.21 18.87 -24.04
C ALA A 421 -17.71 19.92 -23.04
N PHE A 422 -17.65 19.65 -21.72
CA PHE A 422 -18.07 20.60 -20.69
C PHE A 422 -17.14 21.83 -20.62
N LYS A 423 -15.84 21.67 -20.89
CA LYS A 423 -14.90 22.77 -21.09
C LYS A 423 -13.94 22.48 -22.24
N THR A 424 -13.90 23.38 -23.22
CA THR A 424 -12.78 23.43 -24.17
C THR A 424 -11.65 24.25 -23.57
N ALA A 425 -10.47 23.64 -23.39
CA ALA A 425 -9.26 24.38 -23.09
C ALA A 425 -8.96 25.42 -24.20
N PRO A 426 -8.47 26.63 -23.89
CA PRO A 426 -8.17 27.66 -24.90
C PRO A 426 -7.08 27.21 -25.90
N ALA A 427 -7.51 26.68 -27.06
CA ALA A 427 -6.60 26.26 -28.12
C ALA A 427 -5.89 27.48 -28.73
N GLY A 428 -4.56 27.55 -28.56
CA GLY A 428 -3.71 28.60 -29.14
C GLY A 428 -2.78 29.30 -28.15
N CYS A 429 -2.90 29.05 -26.85
CA CYS A 429 -2.06 29.71 -25.85
C CYS A 429 -0.69 29.04 -25.67
N THR A 430 0.32 29.65 -26.29
CA THR A 430 1.73 29.38 -26.02
C THR A 430 2.24 30.30 -24.92
N TYR A 431 2.91 29.72 -23.93
CA TYR A 431 3.54 30.44 -22.82
C TYR A 431 5.07 30.30 -22.93
N THR A 432 5.81 31.36 -22.67
CA THR A 432 7.29 31.33 -22.60
C THR A 432 7.79 32.12 -21.41
N LEU A 433 8.68 31.54 -20.61
CA LEU A 433 9.32 32.23 -19.49
C LEU A 433 10.53 33.04 -19.98
N SER A 434 10.78 34.20 -19.36
CA SER A 434 11.91 35.07 -19.70
C SER A 434 13.27 34.43 -19.39
N ALA A 435 13.29 33.47 -18.46
CA ALA A 435 14.43 32.63 -18.10
C ALA A 435 13.92 31.31 -17.47
N PRO A 436 14.71 30.22 -17.48
CA PRO A 436 14.35 28.97 -16.80
C PRO A 436 14.58 29.02 -15.27
N GLY A 437 15.19 30.07 -14.74
CA GLY A 437 15.50 30.17 -13.32
C GLY A 437 16.38 31.36 -12.93
N ALA A 438 16.72 31.42 -11.64
CA ALA A 438 17.59 32.43 -11.02
C ALA A 438 18.42 31.84 -9.86
N SER A 439 19.56 32.47 -9.56
CA SER A 439 20.46 32.05 -8.46
C SER A 439 20.72 33.20 -7.48
N PHE A 440 20.84 32.86 -6.19
CA PHE A 440 21.04 33.80 -5.09
C PHE A 440 22.12 33.33 -4.11
N THR A 441 22.73 34.28 -3.41
CA THR A 441 23.56 33.98 -2.24
C THR A 441 22.72 33.46 -1.06
N ALA A 442 23.35 32.96 0.00
CA ALA A 442 22.68 32.49 1.21
C ALA A 442 21.85 33.57 1.96
N ALA A 443 21.96 34.85 1.61
CA ALA A 443 21.11 35.91 2.15
C ALA A 443 19.65 35.78 1.68
N ALA A 444 18.72 36.38 2.44
CA ALA A 444 17.35 36.59 1.96
C ALA A 444 17.36 37.57 0.77
N GLY A 445 16.39 37.42 -0.15
CA GLY A 445 16.38 38.19 -1.40
C GLY A 445 15.00 38.23 -2.07
N SER A 446 14.94 38.85 -3.23
CA SER A 446 13.75 38.87 -4.09
C SER A 446 14.13 38.83 -5.56
N GLY A 447 13.24 38.30 -6.38
CA GLY A 447 13.42 38.15 -7.83
C GLY A 447 12.10 38.20 -8.57
N SER A 448 12.17 38.09 -9.89
CA SER A 448 10.99 38.05 -10.75
C SER A 448 11.21 37.13 -11.94
N ALA A 449 10.11 36.61 -12.48
CA ALA A 449 10.06 35.79 -13.68
C ALA A 449 9.01 36.37 -14.63
N GLY A 450 9.43 36.77 -15.83
CA GLY A 450 8.53 37.22 -16.88
C GLY A 450 7.87 36.04 -17.57
N VAL A 451 6.58 36.18 -17.90
CA VAL A 451 5.83 35.22 -18.72
C VAL A 451 5.26 35.95 -19.93
N THR A 452 5.55 35.40 -21.11
CA THR A 452 5.04 35.88 -22.40
C THR A 452 3.92 34.95 -22.85
N ALA A 453 2.75 35.50 -23.19
CA ALA A 453 1.56 34.75 -23.59
C ALA A 453 0.70 35.55 -24.57
N GLY A 454 -0.12 34.87 -25.37
CA GLY A 454 -1.07 35.53 -26.28
C GLY A 454 -2.08 36.42 -25.52
N PRO A 455 -2.65 37.49 -26.13
CA PRO A 455 -3.42 38.51 -25.40
C PRO A 455 -4.66 38.02 -24.62
N ALA A 456 -5.20 36.85 -24.97
CA ALA A 456 -6.33 36.21 -24.29
C ALA A 456 -5.92 35.02 -23.40
N CYS A 457 -4.63 34.81 -23.19
CA CYS A 457 -4.09 33.62 -22.54
C CYS A 457 -3.89 33.86 -21.04
N ASN A 458 -4.80 33.28 -20.25
CA ASN A 458 -4.75 33.32 -18.80
C ASN A 458 -3.74 32.31 -18.26
N TRP A 459 -2.92 32.75 -17.32
CA TRP A 459 -1.93 31.91 -16.64
C TRP A 459 -1.97 32.12 -15.13
N THR A 460 -1.43 31.14 -14.41
CA THR A 460 -1.25 31.16 -12.95
C THR A 460 0.19 30.87 -12.59
N ALA A 461 0.58 31.25 -11.36
CA ALA A 461 1.87 30.98 -10.78
C ALA A 461 1.74 30.48 -9.33
N SER A 462 2.41 29.37 -9.01
CA SER A 462 2.38 28.74 -7.69
C SER A 462 3.75 28.15 -7.31
N THR A 463 4.00 27.96 -6.02
CA THR A 463 5.23 27.34 -5.50
C THR A 463 4.88 26.42 -4.34
N ALA A 464 5.47 25.22 -4.34
CA ALA A 464 5.43 24.30 -3.19
C ALA A 464 6.67 24.49 -2.28
N THR A 465 7.62 25.34 -2.67
CA THR A 465 8.89 25.54 -1.97
C THR A 465 8.69 26.50 -0.79
N ASN A 466 8.71 25.98 0.44
CA ASN A 466 8.38 26.73 1.66
C ASN A 466 9.29 27.94 1.99
N TRP A 467 10.47 28.04 1.37
CA TRP A 467 11.39 29.18 1.51
C TRP A 467 11.29 30.20 0.36
N ILE A 468 10.39 29.98 -0.62
CA ILE A 468 10.07 30.89 -1.73
C ILE A 468 8.61 31.34 -1.60
N THR A 469 8.37 32.64 -1.56
CA THR A 469 7.01 33.22 -1.48
C THR A 469 6.73 34.05 -2.72
N ILE A 470 5.67 33.74 -3.47
CA ILE A 470 5.19 34.64 -4.54
C ILE A 470 4.59 35.88 -3.87
N THR A 471 5.14 37.06 -4.17
CA THR A 471 4.72 38.34 -3.57
C THR A 471 3.72 39.09 -4.44
N SER A 472 3.70 38.86 -5.75
CA SER A 472 2.66 39.33 -6.68
C SER A 472 2.72 38.59 -8.01
N GLY A 473 1.63 38.63 -8.78
CA GLY A 473 1.56 37.93 -10.07
C GLY A 473 1.32 36.42 -9.93
N SER A 474 0.50 35.99 -8.97
CA SER A 474 0.01 34.60 -8.87
C SER A 474 -0.95 34.21 -10.00
N SER A 475 -1.46 35.18 -10.76
CA SER A 475 -2.17 34.99 -12.02
C SER A 475 -2.07 36.22 -12.92
N GLY A 476 -2.41 36.06 -14.20
CA GLY A 476 -2.51 37.15 -15.16
C GLY A 476 -3.06 36.70 -16.52
N THR A 477 -3.19 37.65 -17.45
CA THR A 477 -3.70 37.44 -18.81
C THR A 477 -2.76 38.11 -19.80
N GLY A 478 -2.35 37.40 -20.87
CA GLY A 478 -1.33 37.89 -21.78
C GLY A 478 0.05 37.94 -21.11
N ASN A 479 0.92 38.85 -21.55
CA ASN A 479 2.24 39.01 -20.94
C ASN A 479 2.13 39.53 -19.49
N GLY A 480 3.00 39.05 -18.60
CA GLY A 480 3.11 39.58 -17.25
C GLY A 480 4.35 39.11 -16.49
N THR A 481 4.34 39.29 -15.18
CA THR A 481 5.51 39.06 -14.32
C THR A 481 5.09 38.51 -12.98
N VAL A 482 5.75 37.43 -12.56
CA VAL A 482 5.63 36.83 -11.23
C VAL A 482 6.77 37.37 -10.38
N ASN A 483 6.47 38.06 -9.28
CA ASN A 483 7.48 38.51 -8.31
C ASN A 483 7.49 37.56 -7.12
N TYR A 484 8.68 37.28 -6.58
CA TYR A 484 8.85 36.39 -5.44
C TYR A 484 9.96 36.85 -4.50
N SER A 485 9.88 36.43 -3.24
CA SER A 485 10.93 36.59 -2.24
C SER A 485 11.45 35.23 -1.78
N ILE A 486 12.67 35.22 -1.24
CA ILE A 486 13.31 34.03 -0.66
C ILE A 486 13.82 34.34 0.74
N THR A 487 13.70 33.38 1.66
CA THR A 487 14.30 33.48 3.00
C THR A 487 15.79 33.17 2.95
N SER A 488 16.55 33.56 3.98
CA SER A 488 17.98 33.23 4.08
C SER A 488 18.20 31.72 4.26
N ASN A 489 19.34 31.23 3.76
CA ASN A 489 19.79 29.85 3.94
C ASN A 489 20.90 29.77 5.00
N SER A 490 20.71 28.92 6.01
CA SER A 490 21.71 28.60 7.04
C SER A 490 22.32 27.21 6.88
N GLY A 491 21.83 26.41 5.93
CA GLY A 491 22.28 25.04 5.68
C GLY A 491 23.12 24.90 4.40
N SER A 492 23.17 23.69 3.85
CA SER A 492 23.78 23.43 2.53
C SER A 492 23.06 24.19 1.41
N ALA A 493 23.73 24.38 0.27
CA ALA A 493 23.12 25.01 -0.91
C ALA A 493 21.84 24.26 -1.31
N ARG A 494 20.79 25.02 -1.66
CA ARG A 494 19.43 24.50 -1.87
C ARG A 494 18.83 25.01 -3.19
N SER A 495 17.86 24.26 -3.70
CA SER A 495 17.10 24.63 -4.90
C SER A 495 15.61 24.36 -4.71
N GLY A 496 14.77 25.18 -5.34
CA GLY A 496 13.32 25.07 -5.33
C GLY A 496 12.73 25.58 -6.63
N SER A 497 11.42 25.46 -6.79
CA SER A 497 10.74 25.77 -8.04
C SER A 497 9.46 26.59 -7.84
N ILE A 498 9.15 27.38 -8.87
CA ILE A 498 7.88 28.07 -9.08
C ILE A 498 7.31 27.52 -10.39
N THR A 499 6.06 27.07 -10.40
CA THR A 499 5.34 26.68 -11.61
C THR A 499 4.58 27.90 -12.14
N ILE A 500 4.87 28.35 -13.35
CA ILE A 500 4.31 29.54 -13.99
C ILE A 500 3.77 29.14 -15.36
N ALA A 501 2.46 29.28 -15.58
CA ALA A 501 1.80 28.90 -16.84
C ALA A 501 2.09 27.45 -17.28
N GLY A 502 2.22 26.52 -16.32
CA GLY A 502 2.60 25.12 -16.56
C GLY A 502 4.10 24.86 -16.81
N GLN A 503 4.96 25.89 -16.80
CA GLN A 503 6.41 25.77 -16.94
C GLN A 503 7.13 25.97 -15.60
N THR A 504 8.27 25.29 -15.44
CA THR A 504 9.06 25.33 -14.22
C THR A 504 10.10 26.44 -14.26
N PHE A 505 10.12 27.30 -13.24
CA PHE A 505 11.15 28.30 -12.98
C PHE A 505 11.94 27.90 -11.73
N THR A 506 13.23 27.62 -11.88
CA THR A 506 14.07 27.10 -10.78
C THR A 506 14.79 28.22 -10.04
N VAL A 507 14.73 28.24 -8.71
CA VAL A 507 15.50 29.16 -7.86
C VAL A 507 16.56 28.38 -7.10
N SER A 508 17.82 28.78 -7.22
CA SER A 508 18.96 28.20 -6.48
C SER A 508 19.50 29.19 -5.45
N GLN A 509 19.96 28.70 -4.30
CA GLN A 509 20.48 29.52 -3.20
C GLN A 509 21.70 28.87 -2.52
N ASP A 510 22.78 29.64 -2.37
CA ASP A 510 24.05 29.17 -1.77
C ASP A 510 23.93 28.75 -0.29
N ALA A 511 24.97 28.06 0.21
CA ALA A 511 25.07 27.56 1.58
C ALA A 511 25.38 28.65 2.63
N GLY A 512 24.81 28.49 3.83
CA GLY A 512 25.06 29.37 4.99
C GLY A 512 26.26 28.97 5.85
N ALA A 513 26.67 29.87 6.76
CA ALA A 513 27.79 29.64 7.67
C ALA A 513 27.43 28.67 8.82
N ALA A 514 28.39 27.82 9.21
CA ALA A 514 28.16 26.71 10.14
C ALA A 514 27.90 27.14 11.59
N THR A 515 26.97 26.45 12.25
CA THR A 515 26.71 26.53 13.70
C THR A 515 27.49 25.47 14.48
N VAL A 516 27.67 25.70 15.78
CA VAL A 516 28.35 24.80 16.73
C VAL A 516 27.32 24.36 17.79
N ASN A 517 27.43 23.12 18.25
CA ASN A 517 26.52 22.55 19.25
C ASN A 517 27.00 22.84 20.68
N TYR A 518 26.12 23.38 21.52
CA TYR A 518 26.34 23.65 22.94
C TYR A 518 25.25 23.00 23.78
N THR A 519 25.60 22.47 24.96
CA THR A 519 24.65 21.75 25.80
C THR A 519 24.38 22.50 27.10
N VAL A 520 23.12 22.81 27.39
CA VAL A 520 22.71 23.26 28.73
C VAL A 520 22.16 22.05 29.48
N SER A 521 22.83 21.68 30.57
CA SER A 521 22.59 20.49 31.39
C SER A 521 22.14 20.87 32.81
N THR A 522 21.64 19.90 33.57
CA THR A 522 21.32 20.08 35.00
C THR A 522 21.83 18.91 35.83
N SER A 523 22.14 19.17 37.10
CA SER A 523 22.50 18.16 38.09
C SER A 523 21.54 18.28 39.30
N PRO A 524 20.63 17.31 39.53
CA PRO A 524 20.34 16.14 38.70
C PRO A 524 19.76 16.50 37.31
N ALA A 525 19.90 15.58 36.35
CA ALA A 525 19.39 15.75 34.99
C ALA A 525 17.85 15.79 34.92
N GLY A 526 17.31 16.39 33.85
CA GLY A 526 15.86 16.51 33.62
C GLY A 526 15.20 17.67 34.37
N ARG A 527 15.91 18.77 34.64
CA ARG A 527 15.33 19.99 35.23
C ARG A 527 15.16 21.07 34.17
N VAL A 528 14.21 21.98 34.40
CA VAL A 528 13.93 23.09 33.50
C VAL A 528 14.89 24.23 33.77
N VAL A 529 15.48 24.75 32.70
CA VAL A 529 16.31 25.95 32.64
C VAL A 529 15.77 26.87 31.55
N SER A 530 15.92 28.18 31.68
CA SER A 530 15.55 29.12 30.62
C SER A 530 16.77 29.47 29.78
N VAL A 531 16.57 29.58 28.47
CA VAL A 531 17.54 30.10 27.51
C VAL A 531 16.84 31.17 26.67
N ASP A 532 17.39 32.39 26.68
CA ASP A 532 16.81 33.58 26.03
C ASP A 532 15.34 33.84 26.41
N GLY A 533 15.00 33.52 27.66
CA GLY A 533 13.66 33.65 28.22
C GLY A 533 12.72 32.47 27.98
N GLN A 534 13.10 31.49 27.14
CA GLN A 534 12.29 30.29 26.86
C GLN A 534 12.71 29.09 27.72
N PRO A 535 11.75 28.33 28.31
CA PRO A 535 12.07 27.18 29.16
C PRO A 535 12.39 25.90 28.36
N TYR A 536 13.45 25.20 28.76
CA TYR A 536 13.90 23.93 28.18
C TYR A 536 14.20 22.90 29.27
N THR A 537 13.82 21.64 29.04
CA THR A 537 14.22 20.51 29.90
C THR A 537 15.63 20.07 29.54
N ALA A 538 16.54 20.10 30.51
CA ALA A 538 17.95 19.76 30.33
C ALA A 538 18.23 18.23 30.48
N PRO A 539 19.23 17.66 29.78
CA PRO A 539 20.14 18.33 28.86
C PRO A 539 19.46 18.70 27.54
N HIS A 540 19.65 19.95 27.10
CA HIS A 540 19.20 20.45 25.81
C HIS A 540 20.39 20.94 25.00
N THR A 541 20.48 20.55 23.73
CA THR A 541 21.57 20.95 22.83
C THR A 541 21.07 22.01 21.85
N PHE A 542 21.76 23.15 21.81
CA PHE A 542 21.47 24.26 20.92
C PHE A 542 22.57 24.37 19.87
N ALA A 543 22.19 24.65 18.62
CA ALA A 543 23.13 24.99 17.55
C ALA A 543 23.23 26.51 17.46
N TRP A 544 24.25 27.10 18.07
CA TRP A 544 24.49 28.56 18.04
C TRP A 544 25.63 28.91 17.08
N THR A 545 25.65 30.14 16.59
CA THR A 545 26.77 30.66 15.80
C THR A 545 27.90 31.05 16.74
N ALA A 546 29.14 30.64 16.46
CA ALA A 546 30.28 31.03 17.29
C ALA A 546 30.36 32.57 17.41
N GLY A 547 30.38 33.07 18.65
CA GLY A 547 30.36 34.50 18.97
C GLY A 547 28.99 35.13 19.24
N SER A 548 27.86 34.40 19.11
CA SER A 548 26.55 34.92 19.53
C SER A 548 26.39 34.97 21.06
N THR A 549 25.54 35.87 21.56
CA THR A 549 25.27 36.02 23.00
C THR A 549 23.93 35.42 23.39
N HIS A 550 23.89 34.67 24.50
CA HIS A 550 22.67 33.99 24.99
C HIS A 550 22.52 34.16 26.51
N THR A 551 21.29 34.24 27.01
CA THR A 551 20.99 34.40 28.44
C THR A 551 20.49 33.09 29.05
N LEU A 552 21.17 32.59 30.08
CA LEU A 552 20.82 31.38 30.82
C LEU A 552 20.12 31.75 32.14
N SER A 553 19.08 31.01 32.53
CA SER A 553 18.55 31.08 33.91
C SER A 553 18.05 29.77 34.49
N ALA A 554 18.10 29.65 35.82
CA ALA A 554 17.65 28.49 36.57
C ALA A 554 16.95 28.94 37.87
N ALA A 555 15.81 28.32 38.18
CA ALA A 555 15.00 28.63 39.34
C ALA A 555 14.62 27.37 40.13
N THR A 556 14.33 27.55 41.43
CA THR A 556 13.82 26.48 42.30
C THR A 556 12.47 25.98 41.79
N GLN A 557 12.33 24.66 41.64
CA GLN A 557 11.22 24.06 40.88
C GLN A 557 10.75 22.73 41.46
N GLY A 558 9.46 22.43 41.28
CA GLY A 558 8.81 21.17 41.68
C GLY A 558 7.86 21.30 42.87
N SER A 559 6.90 20.37 42.95
CA SER A 559 5.90 20.25 44.02
C SER A 559 5.97 18.85 44.63
N GLY A 560 5.93 18.74 45.96
CA GLY A 560 6.14 17.48 46.67
C GLY A 560 7.63 17.13 46.73
N THR A 561 8.27 16.91 45.58
CA THR A 561 9.74 16.98 45.45
C THR A 561 10.09 18.33 44.82
N ARG A 562 10.98 19.11 45.46
CA ARG A 562 11.52 20.34 44.87
C ARG A 562 13.04 20.30 44.75
N TYR A 563 13.55 20.99 43.73
CA TYR A 563 14.95 21.11 43.39
C TYR A 563 15.36 22.56 43.59
N SER A 564 16.15 22.84 44.61
CA SER A 564 16.57 24.20 44.99
C SER A 564 17.90 24.55 44.33
N PHE A 565 17.93 25.59 43.50
CA PHE A 565 19.13 25.98 42.74
C PHE A 565 20.33 26.25 43.66
N GLN A 566 21.53 25.85 43.23
CA GLN A 566 22.78 26.02 43.97
C GLN A 566 23.77 26.90 43.17
N SER A 567 24.12 26.50 41.94
CA SER A 567 25.16 27.16 41.13
C SER A 567 25.11 26.74 39.66
N TRP A 568 25.74 27.52 38.78
CA TRP A 568 26.10 27.13 37.42
C TRP A 568 27.58 26.69 37.35
N SER A 569 27.92 25.81 36.40
CA SER A 569 29.28 25.26 36.22
C SER A 569 30.33 26.27 35.75
N ASP A 570 29.91 27.41 35.22
CA ASP A 570 30.76 28.56 34.88
C ASP A 570 30.83 29.61 36.01
N ASN A 571 30.20 29.33 37.16
CA ASN A 571 30.02 30.23 38.30
C ASN A 571 29.13 31.46 38.01
N GLY A 572 28.32 31.41 36.95
CA GLY A 572 27.31 32.42 36.66
C GLY A 572 26.23 32.52 37.74
N GLN A 573 25.62 33.71 37.85
CA GLN A 573 24.45 33.95 38.71
C GLN A 573 23.24 33.13 38.24
N ALA A 574 22.22 32.98 39.09
CA ALA A 574 21.01 32.22 38.78
C ALA A 574 20.35 32.65 37.44
N THR A 575 20.52 33.91 37.03
CA THR A 575 20.32 34.40 35.66
C THR A 575 21.57 35.16 35.22
N HIS A 576 22.13 34.88 34.03
CA HIS A 576 23.30 35.60 33.48
C HIS A 576 23.41 35.40 31.95
N THR A 577 24.30 36.16 31.29
CA THR A 577 24.55 36.09 29.84
C THR A 577 25.91 35.47 29.54
N ILE A 578 25.97 34.61 28.52
CA ILE A 578 27.17 33.97 27.98
C ILE A 578 27.43 34.43 26.54
N THR A 579 28.66 34.24 26.04
CA THR A 579 29.01 34.33 24.61
C THR A 579 29.41 32.94 24.13
N ALA A 580 28.82 32.47 23.02
CA ALA A 580 29.03 31.13 22.47
C ALA A 580 30.49 30.94 22.02
N PRO A 581 31.30 30.10 22.70
CA PRO A 581 32.73 29.93 22.37
C PRO A 581 32.91 29.16 21.06
N ALA A 582 34.04 29.32 20.36
CA ALA A 582 34.26 28.69 19.04
C ALA A 582 34.32 27.14 19.01
N SER A 583 34.23 26.49 20.18
CA SER A 583 34.18 25.04 20.35
C SER A 583 32.98 24.62 21.20
N PRO A 584 32.43 23.40 21.03
CA PRO A 584 31.36 22.88 21.88
C PRO A 584 31.65 23.02 23.38
N ALA A 585 30.64 23.42 24.16
CA ALA A 585 30.74 23.60 25.61
C ALA A 585 29.45 23.14 26.30
N THR A 586 29.56 22.81 27.60
CA THR A 586 28.44 22.37 28.43
C THR A 586 28.28 23.25 29.67
N TYR A 587 27.12 23.85 29.85
CA TYR A 587 26.75 24.67 31.01
C TYR A 587 25.81 23.88 31.91
N THR A 588 26.16 23.63 33.17
CA THR A 588 25.39 22.76 34.07
C THR A 588 24.86 23.51 35.29
N ALA A 589 23.54 23.58 35.46
CA ALA A 589 22.91 24.10 36.68
C ALA A 589 22.76 22.99 37.74
N SER A 590 23.29 23.22 38.95
CA SER A 590 23.25 22.29 40.08
C SER A 590 22.12 22.63 41.05
N PHE A 591 21.44 21.60 41.58
CA PHE A 591 20.31 21.73 42.50
C PHE A 591 20.42 20.77 43.69
N SER A 592 19.87 21.15 44.85
CA SER A 592 19.66 20.26 46.00
C SER A 592 18.22 19.74 46.03
N THR A 593 18.04 18.43 46.31
CA THR A 593 16.72 17.80 46.37
C THR A 593 16.10 17.94 47.76
N GLN A 594 14.84 18.38 47.82
CA GLN A 594 14.04 18.49 49.04
C GLN A 594 12.67 17.84 48.86
N TYR A 595 12.09 17.32 49.95
CA TYR A 595 10.83 16.57 49.96
C TYR A 595 9.83 17.12 50.98
N LEU A 596 8.56 17.18 50.59
CA LEU A 596 7.42 17.63 51.39
C LEU A 596 6.92 16.53 52.33
N LEU A 597 6.63 16.88 53.58
CA LEU A 597 5.92 16.04 54.54
C LEU A 597 4.51 16.59 54.81
N THR A 598 3.48 15.77 54.58
CA THR A 598 2.07 16.08 54.84
C THR A 598 1.51 15.13 55.91
N THR A 599 0.64 15.60 56.80
CA THR A 599 0.12 14.81 57.94
C THR A 599 -1.38 14.93 58.15
N ALA A 600 -2.05 13.85 58.58
CA ALA A 600 -3.51 13.80 58.78
C ALA A 600 -3.97 12.85 59.93
N ILE A 601 -5.25 12.93 60.30
CA ILE A 601 -5.88 12.16 61.40
C ILE A 601 -7.21 11.59 60.89
N ALA A 602 -7.48 10.29 61.08
CA ALA A 602 -8.62 9.58 60.50
C ALA A 602 -9.33 8.62 61.48
N PRO A 603 -10.63 8.78 61.77
CA PRO A 603 -11.49 9.88 61.35
C PRO A 603 -11.09 11.22 62.00
N SER A 604 -11.51 12.32 61.40
CA SER A 604 -11.21 13.67 61.91
C SER A 604 -11.74 13.85 63.33
N GLY A 605 -10.89 14.29 64.25
CA GLY A 605 -11.23 14.41 65.67
C GLY A 605 -10.98 13.15 66.52
N ALA A 606 -10.55 12.03 65.92
CA ALA A 606 -10.19 10.82 66.66
C ALA A 606 -8.79 10.86 67.31
N GLY A 607 -8.00 11.93 67.10
CA GLY A 607 -6.65 12.07 67.62
C GLY A 607 -5.92 13.39 67.30
N SER A 608 -4.60 13.44 67.53
CA SER A 608 -3.71 14.60 67.28
C SER A 608 -2.27 14.19 66.86
N LEU A 609 -1.44 15.14 66.36
CA LEU A 609 -0.07 14.90 65.85
C LEU A 609 0.99 15.95 66.26
N SER A 610 2.29 15.59 66.22
CA SER A 610 3.48 16.47 66.45
C SER A 610 4.70 16.06 65.61
N LEU A 611 5.61 17.00 65.26
CA LEU A 611 6.76 16.84 64.35
C LEU A 611 8.08 17.47 64.87
N ASN A 612 9.23 16.79 64.68
CA ASN A 612 10.57 17.30 65.04
C ASN A 612 11.68 16.77 64.08
N PRO A 613 12.51 17.62 63.44
CA PRO A 613 12.47 19.09 63.43
C PRO A 613 11.23 19.61 62.68
N SER A 614 10.82 20.84 63.00
CA SER A 614 9.76 21.53 62.27
C SER A 614 10.28 22.16 60.96
N SER A 615 9.43 22.21 59.94
CA SER A 615 9.64 22.97 58.71
C SER A 615 8.50 23.95 58.52
N VAL A 616 8.81 25.17 58.11
CA VAL A 616 7.83 26.27 57.95
C VAL A 616 6.97 26.08 56.69
N ASP A 617 7.53 25.48 55.65
CA ASP A 617 6.86 25.20 54.37
C ASP A 617 6.62 23.69 54.13
N GLY A 618 6.94 22.85 55.13
CA GLY A 618 6.79 21.40 55.10
C GLY A 618 7.88 20.66 54.30
N TYR A 619 8.82 21.36 53.65
CA TYR A 619 9.92 20.72 52.92
C TYR A 619 11.14 20.49 53.79
N TYR A 620 11.82 19.37 53.53
CA TYR A 620 13.03 18.92 54.23
C TYR A 620 14.08 18.45 53.22
N ASN A 621 15.36 18.55 53.55
CA ASN A 621 16.45 18.06 52.69
C ASN A 621 16.37 16.53 52.52
N SER A 622 16.64 16.05 51.30
CA SER A 622 16.77 14.62 51.02
C SER A 622 17.77 13.96 51.99
N GLY A 623 17.31 12.95 52.73
CA GLY A 623 18.10 12.22 53.73
C GLY A 623 17.97 12.70 55.19
N SER A 624 17.20 13.76 55.47
CA SER A 624 16.90 14.16 56.86
C SER A 624 15.83 13.26 57.50
N THR A 625 15.86 13.09 58.82
CA THR A 625 14.84 12.31 59.58
C THR A 625 13.96 13.23 60.42
N VAL A 626 12.64 13.02 60.35
CA VAL A 626 11.61 13.74 61.12
C VAL A 626 10.86 12.76 62.04
N GLN A 627 10.69 13.08 63.32
CA GLN A 627 9.99 12.24 64.29
C GLN A 627 8.52 12.66 64.41
N VAL A 628 7.58 11.70 64.37
CA VAL A 628 6.11 11.93 64.35
C VAL A 628 5.39 11.16 65.46
N THR A 629 4.43 11.78 66.17
CA THR A 629 3.73 11.17 67.33
C THR A 629 2.22 11.34 67.24
N ALA A 630 1.43 10.29 67.52
CA ALA A 630 -0.05 10.28 67.56
C ALA A 630 -0.66 9.89 68.92
N SER A 631 -1.89 10.37 69.20
CA SER A 631 -2.70 10.12 70.41
C SER A 631 -4.20 9.96 70.07
N ALA A 632 -4.98 9.22 70.88
CA ALA A 632 -6.37 8.79 70.58
C ALA A 632 -7.49 9.52 71.37
N ALA A 633 -8.71 9.52 70.82
CA ALA A 633 -9.95 10.00 71.45
C ALA A 633 -10.91 8.86 71.86
N ALA A 634 -11.87 9.16 72.75
CA ALA A 634 -12.77 8.18 73.36
C ALA A 634 -13.80 7.56 72.39
N GLY A 635 -14.16 6.28 72.62
CA GLY A 635 -15.03 5.50 71.73
C GLY A 635 -14.30 4.87 70.54
N TRP A 636 -13.01 5.17 70.40
CA TRP A 636 -12.12 4.69 69.35
C TRP A 636 -10.82 4.16 69.98
N ASN A 637 -10.10 3.28 69.26
CA ASN A 637 -8.76 2.84 69.64
C ASN A 637 -7.76 3.23 68.54
N PHE A 638 -6.55 3.68 68.89
CA PHE A 638 -5.48 3.84 67.88
C PHE A 638 -5.21 2.48 67.27
N SER A 639 -5.45 2.38 65.97
CA SER A 639 -5.35 1.14 65.22
C SER A 639 -3.95 1.03 64.61
N THR A 640 -3.55 2.03 63.82
CA THR A 640 -2.28 2.02 63.08
C THR A 640 -1.96 3.39 62.50
N TRP A 641 -0.71 3.60 62.11
CA TRP A 641 -0.37 4.56 61.06
C TRP A 641 -0.78 4.03 59.68
N SER A 642 -1.10 4.93 58.75
CA SER A 642 -1.28 4.63 57.32
C SER A 642 -0.62 5.72 56.48
N GLY A 643 -0.31 5.42 55.22
CA GLY A 643 0.51 6.28 54.36
C GLY A 643 1.99 5.89 54.43
N ALA A 644 2.87 6.87 54.61
CA ALA A 644 4.30 6.76 54.29
C ALA A 644 5.16 5.87 55.20
N ALA A 645 4.66 5.46 56.36
CA ALA A 645 5.33 4.53 57.26
C ALA A 645 4.33 3.86 58.23
N ALA A 646 4.71 2.70 58.76
CA ALA A 646 3.96 1.94 59.76
C ALA A 646 4.83 1.68 61.01
N GLY A 647 4.19 1.43 62.15
CA GLY A 647 4.88 1.20 63.42
C GLY A 647 3.99 1.56 64.62
N SER A 648 4.61 1.68 65.80
CA SER A 648 3.99 2.32 66.96
C SER A 648 4.08 3.86 66.87
N SER A 649 3.33 4.55 67.73
CA SER A 649 3.56 5.96 68.05
C SER A 649 4.51 6.04 69.24
N PRO A 650 5.60 6.83 69.22
CA PRO A 650 6.10 7.71 68.15
C PRO A 650 6.93 6.98 67.07
N LEU A 651 7.05 7.60 65.89
CA LEU A 651 7.56 7.03 64.64
C LEU A 651 8.64 7.94 63.99
N PRO A 652 9.89 7.47 63.79
CA PRO A 652 10.90 8.20 63.02
C PRO A 652 10.69 8.01 61.50
N LEU A 653 10.77 9.10 60.73
CA LEU A 653 10.49 9.15 59.30
C LEU A 653 11.65 9.77 58.51
N LEU A 654 12.38 8.95 57.74
CA LEU A 654 13.39 9.42 56.81
C LEU A 654 12.72 10.13 55.61
N MET A 655 13.19 11.31 55.24
CA MET A 655 12.75 12.06 54.05
C MET A 655 13.62 11.69 52.85
N ASP A 656 13.35 10.51 52.29
CA ASP A 656 13.93 9.98 51.04
C ASP A 656 13.00 10.13 49.82
N SER A 657 11.75 10.54 50.05
CA SER A 657 10.71 10.89 49.08
C SER A 657 9.71 11.88 49.70
N PRO A 658 8.78 12.48 48.93
CA PRO A 658 7.62 13.18 49.51
C PRO A 658 6.73 12.18 50.24
N LYS A 659 6.26 12.55 51.44
CA LYS A 659 5.57 11.62 52.35
C LYS A 659 4.28 12.20 52.90
N SER A 660 3.24 11.39 52.93
CA SER A 660 1.95 11.67 53.57
C SER A 660 1.69 10.63 54.65
N LEU A 661 1.40 11.06 55.88
CA LEU A 661 1.25 10.15 57.04
C LEU A 661 -0.03 10.43 57.84
N THR A 662 -0.81 9.38 58.10
CA THR A 662 -2.12 9.47 58.77
C THR A 662 -2.18 8.57 60.00
N ALA A 663 -2.75 9.05 61.11
CA ALA A 663 -3.06 8.23 62.29
C ALA A 663 -4.53 7.73 62.24
N ASN A 664 -4.79 6.43 62.46
CA ASN A 664 -6.09 5.78 62.22
C ASN A 664 -6.72 5.14 63.48
N PHE A 665 -8.06 5.11 63.59
CA PHE A 665 -8.81 4.60 64.75
C PHE A 665 -10.13 3.82 64.37
N VAL A 666 -10.67 2.84 65.17
CA VAL A 666 -11.71 1.80 64.74
C VAL A 666 -12.87 1.33 65.72
N SER A 667 -13.83 0.45 65.28
CA SER A 667 -15.10 -0.08 65.93
C SER A 667 -15.58 -1.58 65.62
N ALA A 668 -16.87 -2.03 65.81
CA ALA A 668 -17.37 -3.48 65.90
C ALA A 668 -18.85 -3.87 65.43
N THR A 669 -19.28 -5.17 65.32
CA THR A 669 -20.41 -5.73 64.44
C THR A 669 -21.12 -7.15 64.74
N GLY A 670 -22.03 -7.73 63.86
CA GLY A 670 -22.92 -8.99 63.96
C GLY A 670 -23.31 -9.79 62.63
N GLY A 671 -24.35 -10.70 62.45
CA GLY A 671 -24.63 -11.48 61.15
C GLY A 671 -25.82 -12.52 60.94
N VAL A 672 -26.08 -13.09 59.69
CA VAL A 672 -27.33 -13.83 59.16
C VAL A 672 -27.12 -14.87 57.96
N THR A 673 -28.06 -15.79 57.57
CA THR A 673 -28.00 -16.83 56.45
C THR A 673 -29.31 -17.07 55.61
N ILE A 674 -29.27 -17.57 54.35
CA ILE A 674 -30.43 -17.89 53.42
C ILE A 674 -30.23 -19.22 52.60
N ASN A 675 -31.30 -19.95 52.18
CA ASN A 675 -31.30 -21.29 51.51
C ASN A 675 -32.44 -21.53 50.45
N THR A 676 -32.47 -22.66 49.69
CA THR A 676 -33.59 -23.12 48.82
C THR A 676 -33.91 -24.64 48.87
N LEU A 677 -35.04 -25.07 48.30
CA LEU A 677 -35.47 -26.46 48.09
C LEU A 677 -36.11 -26.68 46.69
N PRO A 678 -35.53 -27.49 45.78
CA PRO A 678 -34.21 -28.12 45.90
C PRO A 678 -33.10 -27.07 46.08
N GLN A 679 -32.01 -27.49 46.74
CA GLN A 679 -30.88 -26.62 47.06
C GLN A 679 -30.09 -26.25 45.79
N GLY A 680 -29.37 -25.11 45.84
CA GLY A 680 -28.57 -24.61 44.72
C GLY A 680 -29.33 -23.70 43.74
N LEU A 681 -30.57 -23.30 44.07
CA LEU A 681 -31.31 -22.31 43.30
C LEU A 681 -30.97 -20.88 43.77
N LYS A 682 -31.24 -19.88 42.93
CA LYS A 682 -30.97 -18.47 43.23
C LYS A 682 -32.06 -17.81 44.06
N VAL A 683 -31.65 -16.88 44.92
CA VAL A 683 -32.49 -15.95 45.69
C VAL A 683 -31.87 -14.56 45.65
N THR A 684 -32.67 -13.53 45.80
CA THR A 684 -32.23 -12.13 45.76
C THR A 684 -32.17 -11.58 47.19
N VAL A 685 -31.11 -10.88 47.58
CA VAL A 685 -30.99 -10.15 48.85
C VAL A 685 -30.57 -8.71 48.55
N ASP A 686 -31.34 -7.73 49.04
CA ASP A 686 -31.17 -6.30 48.72
C ASP A 686 -31.02 -5.99 47.22
N GLY A 687 -31.80 -6.69 46.40
CA GLY A 687 -31.80 -6.55 44.93
C GLY A 687 -30.66 -7.26 44.21
N VAL A 688 -29.77 -7.98 44.91
CA VAL A 688 -28.65 -8.74 44.33
C VAL A 688 -28.89 -10.24 44.41
N ASP A 689 -28.68 -10.97 43.32
CA ASP A 689 -28.87 -12.43 43.27
C ASP A 689 -27.69 -13.22 43.84
N TYR A 690 -28.01 -14.15 44.76
CA TYR A 690 -27.10 -15.10 45.39
C TYR A 690 -27.54 -16.54 45.09
N THR A 691 -26.57 -17.45 44.91
CA THR A 691 -26.84 -18.89 44.82
C THR A 691 -26.80 -19.47 46.22
N THR A 692 -27.78 -20.30 46.57
CA THR A 692 -27.99 -20.72 47.97
C THR A 692 -27.36 -22.08 48.30
N PRO A 693 -26.99 -22.33 49.58
CA PRO A 693 -27.09 -21.42 50.74
C PRO A 693 -26.00 -20.33 50.80
N TRP A 694 -26.32 -19.19 51.42
CA TRP A 694 -25.43 -18.01 51.53
C TRP A 694 -25.56 -17.28 52.88
N SER A 695 -24.48 -16.66 53.40
CA SER A 695 -24.43 -15.99 54.70
C SER A 695 -23.81 -14.57 54.66
N PHE A 696 -24.19 -13.73 55.62
CA PHE A 696 -23.83 -12.32 55.76
C PHE A 696 -23.37 -11.96 57.19
N THR A 697 -22.66 -10.85 57.34
CA THR A 697 -22.23 -10.25 58.61
C THR A 697 -22.46 -8.74 58.52
N TRP A 698 -23.28 -8.19 59.42
CA TRP A 698 -23.88 -6.85 59.37
C TRP A 698 -23.89 -6.19 60.75
N ASN A 699 -23.97 -4.86 60.81
CA ASN A 699 -23.99 -4.13 62.08
C ASN A 699 -25.30 -4.41 62.83
N THR A 700 -25.23 -4.75 64.12
CA THR A 700 -26.40 -5.04 64.97
C THR A 700 -27.42 -3.89 64.92
N GLY A 701 -28.68 -4.21 64.59
CA GLY A 701 -29.77 -3.22 64.48
C GLY A 701 -30.09 -2.71 63.06
N THR A 702 -29.50 -3.31 62.02
CA THR A 702 -29.78 -3.00 60.60
C THR A 702 -30.91 -3.88 60.00
N THR A 703 -31.39 -3.57 58.80
CA THR A 703 -32.55 -4.23 58.13
C THR A 703 -32.31 -4.47 56.65
N HIS A 704 -32.75 -5.62 56.12
CA HIS A 704 -32.42 -6.12 54.77
C HIS A 704 -33.60 -6.82 54.10
N THR A 705 -33.67 -6.84 52.77
CA THR A 705 -34.75 -7.42 51.96
C THR A 705 -34.37 -8.76 51.32
N LEU A 706 -35.34 -9.68 51.20
CA LEU A 706 -35.21 -11.01 50.60
C LEU A 706 -36.20 -11.18 49.42
N GLY A 707 -35.85 -11.96 48.41
CA GLY A 707 -36.65 -12.19 47.20
C GLY A 707 -36.35 -13.53 46.50
N ALA A 708 -37.31 -14.06 45.74
CA ALA A 708 -37.15 -15.33 45.00
C ALA A 708 -37.70 -15.24 43.57
N ALA A 709 -36.97 -15.83 42.61
CA ALA A 709 -37.37 -15.88 41.20
C ALA A 709 -38.59 -16.79 40.99
N GLY A 710 -39.57 -16.37 40.17
CA GLY A 710 -40.80 -17.15 39.95
C GLY A 710 -40.61 -18.49 39.24
N THR A 711 -39.59 -18.60 38.39
CA THR A 711 -39.25 -19.83 37.65
C THR A 711 -37.73 -19.88 37.41
N GLN A 712 -37.11 -21.04 37.52
CA GLN A 712 -35.69 -21.30 37.26
C GLN A 712 -35.57 -22.57 36.41
N SER A 713 -34.58 -22.70 35.51
CA SER A 713 -34.50 -23.85 34.59
C SER A 713 -33.08 -24.18 34.14
N GLY A 714 -32.84 -25.44 33.77
CA GLY A 714 -31.55 -25.95 33.28
C GLY A 714 -31.61 -27.40 32.80
N PHE A 715 -30.79 -27.78 31.82
CA PHE A 715 -30.67 -29.14 31.25
C PHE A 715 -32.00 -29.89 31.05
N GLY A 716 -32.95 -29.28 30.32
CA GLY A 716 -34.25 -29.91 30.03
C GLY A 716 -35.17 -30.07 31.25
N THR A 717 -34.88 -29.41 32.37
CA THR A 717 -35.68 -29.42 33.61
C THR A 717 -36.08 -27.99 34.01
N ARG A 718 -37.31 -27.81 34.50
CA ARG A 718 -37.88 -26.50 34.90
C ARG A 718 -38.45 -26.55 36.32
N TYR A 719 -38.14 -25.54 37.14
CA TYR A 719 -38.57 -25.36 38.53
C TYR A 719 -39.44 -24.09 38.68
N SER A 720 -40.59 -24.17 39.33
CA SER A 720 -41.50 -23.02 39.57
C SER A 720 -41.70 -22.76 41.07
N PHE A 721 -41.63 -21.50 41.51
CA PHE A 721 -41.63 -21.14 42.95
C PHE A 721 -42.97 -21.45 43.65
N SER A 722 -42.87 -21.91 44.90
CA SER A 722 -43.98 -22.30 45.76
C SER A 722 -44.13 -21.38 46.99
N SER A 723 -43.13 -21.32 47.88
CA SER A 723 -43.23 -20.60 49.16
C SER A 723 -41.88 -20.38 49.87
N TRP A 724 -41.84 -19.48 50.86
CA TRP A 724 -40.74 -19.31 51.82
C TRP A 724 -41.04 -20.00 53.17
N SER A 725 -39.98 -20.40 53.89
CA SER A 725 -40.05 -21.17 55.14
C SER A 725 -40.50 -20.38 56.37
N ASP A 726 -40.37 -19.05 56.34
CA ASP A 726 -40.87 -18.13 57.35
C ASP A 726 -42.31 -17.66 57.06
N GLY A 727 -42.92 -18.16 55.98
CA GLY A 727 -44.23 -17.74 55.51
C GLY A 727 -44.25 -16.38 54.79
N GLY A 728 -43.09 -15.77 54.54
CA GLY A 728 -42.98 -14.49 53.86
C GLY A 728 -43.49 -14.52 52.42
N ALA A 729 -43.97 -13.37 51.94
CA ALA A 729 -44.28 -13.18 50.52
C ALA A 729 -43.02 -13.40 49.67
N ARG A 730 -43.19 -13.66 48.35
CA ARG A 730 -42.06 -13.99 47.45
C ARG A 730 -40.89 -13.00 47.55
N ASN A 731 -41.18 -11.72 47.82
CA ASN A 731 -40.23 -10.71 48.26
C ASN A 731 -40.71 -10.06 49.58
N HIS A 732 -39.84 -9.85 50.58
CA HIS A 732 -40.15 -9.26 51.91
C HIS A 732 -38.88 -8.74 52.66
N THR A 733 -38.97 -8.36 53.95
CA THR A 733 -37.89 -7.69 54.72
C THR A 733 -37.61 -8.36 56.08
N ILE A 734 -36.36 -8.30 56.57
CA ILE A 734 -35.86 -8.86 57.85
C ILE A 734 -34.97 -7.85 58.63
N THR A 735 -34.72 -8.11 59.93
CA THR A 735 -33.90 -7.25 60.83
C THR A 735 -32.76 -8.04 61.49
N VAL A 736 -31.57 -7.43 61.63
CA VAL A 736 -30.34 -8.07 62.13
C VAL A 736 -30.21 -7.99 63.65
N GLY A 737 -30.37 -9.14 64.31
CA GLY A 737 -30.08 -9.31 65.73
C GLY A 737 -28.58 -9.48 66.04
N ALA A 738 -28.24 -9.57 67.33
CA ALA A 738 -26.87 -9.79 67.80
C ALA A 738 -26.37 -11.26 67.65
N GLY A 739 -27.08 -12.09 66.89
CA GLY A 739 -26.80 -13.52 66.66
C GLY A 739 -27.44 -14.02 65.36
N SER A 740 -27.12 -15.24 64.94
CA SER A 740 -27.41 -15.76 63.58
C SER A 740 -28.82 -16.34 63.38
N SER A 741 -29.29 -16.38 62.13
CA SER A 741 -30.65 -16.81 61.70
C SER A 741 -30.66 -17.37 60.27
N THR A 742 -31.71 -18.10 59.82
CA THR A 742 -31.77 -18.75 58.48
C THR A 742 -33.18 -18.81 57.84
N PHE A 743 -33.29 -18.61 56.52
CA PHE A 743 -34.55 -18.57 55.73
C PHE A 743 -34.47 -19.44 54.44
N THR A 744 -35.54 -20.10 53.96
CA THR A 744 -35.50 -21.08 52.82
C THR A 744 -36.67 -20.97 51.81
N ALA A 745 -36.42 -21.02 50.48
CA ALA A 745 -37.46 -20.96 49.42
C ALA A 745 -37.67 -22.28 48.62
N SER A 746 -38.92 -22.68 48.34
CA SER A 746 -39.29 -23.99 47.74
C SER A 746 -39.87 -23.93 46.30
N TYR A 747 -39.71 -24.98 45.47
CA TYR A 747 -40.10 -25.03 44.04
C TYR A 747 -40.66 -26.41 43.54
N ALA A 748 -41.34 -26.46 42.37
CA ALA A 748 -41.93 -27.66 41.71
C ALA A 748 -41.48 -27.91 40.24
N THR A 749 -41.45 -29.17 39.75
CA THR A 749 -40.59 -29.64 38.61
C THR A 749 -41.30 -30.16 37.33
N ALA A 750 -40.73 -29.91 36.13
CA ALA A 750 -41.14 -30.46 34.81
C ALA A 750 -39.94 -30.79 33.87
N TYR A 751 -40.12 -31.64 32.84
CA TYR A 751 -39.06 -32.21 31.96
C TYR A 751 -39.32 -32.10 30.43
N GLN A 752 -38.26 -32.06 29.61
CA GLN A 752 -38.32 -31.84 28.14
C GLN A 752 -38.21 -33.11 27.27
N LEU A 753 -39.00 -33.19 26.19
CA LEU A 753 -38.90 -34.22 25.13
C LEU A 753 -38.23 -33.66 23.86
N SER A 754 -37.22 -34.35 23.33
CA SER A 754 -36.47 -34.00 22.12
C SER A 754 -36.67 -35.04 21.00
N THR A 755 -36.71 -34.60 19.74
CA THR A 755 -36.94 -35.49 18.56
C THR A 755 -35.92 -35.22 17.44
N SER A 756 -35.61 -36.22 16.62
CA SER A 756 -34.66 -36.12 15.50
C SER A 756 -34.96 -37.12 14.37
N VAL A 757 -34.50 -36.84 13.14
CA VAL A 757 -34.65 -37.74 11.99
C VAL A 757 -33.33 -37.97 11.27
N SER A 758 -33.13 -39.16 10.70
CA SER A 758 -31.88 -39.56 10.03
C SER A 758 -32.15 -40.31 8.72
N PRO A 759 -31.60 -39.86 7.56
CA PRO A 759 -30.88 -38.62 7.34
C PRO A 759 -31.69 -37.36 7.68
N ALA A 760 -31.01 -36.20 7.80
CA ALA A 760 -31.73 -34.93 7.98
C ALA A 760 -32.69 -34.69 6.80
N SER A 761 -33.90 -34.20 7.11
CA SER A 761 -35.01 -33.98 6.16
C SER A 761 -35.62 -35.22 5.49
N SER A 762 -35.29 -36.46 5.92
CA SER A 762 -35.89 -37.68 5.36
C SER A 762 -37.29 -38.01 5.89
N GLY A 763 -37.83 -37.21 6.82
CA GLY A 763 -39.14 -37.41 7.44
C GLY A 763 -39.39 -36.44 8.61
N VAL A 764 -40.48 -36.64 9.36
CA VAL A 764 -40.86 -35.86 10.56
C VAL A 764 -41.39 -36.76 11.68
N ILE A 765 -41.37 -36.26 12.92
CA ILE A 765 -41.94 -36.91 14.12
C ILE A 765 -43.04 -36.02 14.71
N VAL A 766 -44.20 -36.61 15.03
CA VAL A 766 -45.36 -35.94 15.64
C VAL A 766 -45.62 -36.50 17.04
N ALA A 767 -45.86 -35.65 18.04
CA ALA A 767 -46.06 -36.04 19.44
C ALA A 767 -47.47 -35.69 19.98
N SER A 768 -48.02 -36.53 20.88
CA SER A 768 -49.36 -36.35 21.47
C SER A 768 -49.40 -36.79 22.96
N PRO A 769 -49.91 -35.95 23.89
CA PRO A 769 -50.37 -34.57 23.67
C PRO A 769 -49.22 -33.66 23.26
N SER A 770 -49.51 -32.67 22.41
CA SER A 770 -48.50 -31.71 21.93
C SER A 770 -48.15 -30.70 23.03
N SER A 771 -46.87 -30.56 23.38
CA SER A 771 -46.38 -29.45 24.20
C SER A 771 -45.76 -28.36 23.31
N PRO A 772 -46.27 -27.11 23.33
CA PRO A 772 -45.76 -26.02 22.50
C PRO A 772 -44.29 -25.61 22.78
N ASP A 773 -43.78 -25.87 23.99
CA ASP A 773 -42.40 -25.59 24.38
C ASP A 773 -41.55 -26.87 24.59
N GLY A 774 -42.14 -28.04 24.33
CA GLY A 774 -41.49 -29.35 24.50
C GLY A 774 -41.37 -29.84 25.94
N PHE A 775 -41.84 -29.08 26.95
CA PHE A 775 -41.83 -29.50 28.35
C PHE A 775 -43.15 -30.14 28.78
N TYR A 776 -43.06 -31.12 29.66
CA TYR A 776 -44.16 -31.89 30.22
C TYR A 776 -43.98 -32.01 31.73
N SER A 777 -45.09 -31.97 32.49
CA SER A 777 -45.07 -32.24 33.93
C SER A 777 -44.49 -33.62 34.22
N ALA A 778 -43.74 -33.75 35.31
CA ALA A 778 -43.08 -35.00 35.67
C ALA A 778 -44.06 -36.19 35.68
N ASN A 779 -43.67 -37.27 35.00
CA ASN A 779 -44.40 -38.52 34.77
C ASN A 779 -45.52 -38.49 33.71
N THR A 780 -45.61 -37.46 32.86
CA THR A 780 -46.53 -37.46 31.70
C THR A 780 -46.15 -38.55 30.67
N VAL A 781 -47.14 -39.22 30.05
CA VAL A 781 -46.94 -40.17 28.95
C VAL A 781 -47.24 -39.50 27.61
N VAL A 782 -46.34 -39.64 26.63
CA VAL A 782 -46.43 -38.99 25.31
C VAL A 782 -46.30 -40.04 24.21
N GLY A 783 -47.28 -40.11 23.30
CA GLY A 783 -47.21 -40.91 22.06
C GLY A 783 -46.46 -40.18 20.95
N ILE A 784 -45.75 -40.90 20.10
CA ILE A 784 -44.94 -40.37 18.98
C ILE A 784 -45.16 -41.17 17.69
N THR A 785 -45.13 -40.49 16.53
CA THR A 785 -45.34 -41.11 15.21
C THR A 785 -44.37 -40.55 14.15
N ALA A 786 -43.77 -41.41 13.32
CA ALA A 786 -42.86 -41.06 12.24
C ALA A 786 -43.54 -41.05 10.86
N GLN A 787 -43.19 -40.07 10.02
CA GLN A 787 -43.71 -39.91 8.65
C GLN A 787 -42.55 -39.64 7.67
N ALA A 788 -42.52 -40.29 6.51
CA ALA A 788 -41.40 -40.24 5.56
C ALA A 788 -41.52 -39.12 4.52
N ALA A 789 -40.38 -38.56 4.08
CA ALA A 789 -40.29 -37.62 2.97
C ALA A 789 -40.16 -38.34 1.60
N PRO A 790 -40.53 -37.70 0.47
CA PRO A 790 -40.41 -38.31 -0.86
C PRO A 790 -38.99 -38.81 -1.17
N GLY A 791 -38.90 -40.03 -1.71
CA GLY A 791 -37.61 -40.70 -2.00
C GLY A 791 -37.01 -41.47 -0.82
N PHE A 792 -37.65 -41.46 0.35
CA PHE A 792 -37.23 -42.18 1.55
C PHE A 792 -38.35 -43.07 2.13
N VAL A 793 -37.97 -44.16 2.81
CA VAL A 793 -38.90 -45.06 3.53
C VAL A 793 -38.48 -45.21 4.99
N PHE A 794 -39.44 -45.21 5.94
CA PHE A 794 -39.14 -45.40 7.37
C PHE A 794 -38.62 -46.80 7.66
N THR A 795 -37.56 -46.91 8.47
CA THR A 795 -36.91 -48.19 8.80
C THR A 795 -37.00 -48.54 10.29
N SER A 796 -36.73 -47.60 11.20
CA SER A 796 -36.63 -47.89 12.64
C SER A 796 -36.58 -46.67 13.55
N TRP A 797 -37.04 -46.83 14.78
CA TRP A 797 -36.79 -45.93 15.91
C TRP A 797 -35.49 -46.26 16.68
N SER A 798 -34.88 -45.24 17.26
CA SER A 798 -33.79 -45.36 18.24
C SER A 798 -33.85 -44.24 19.30
N GLY A 799 -33.08 -44.39 20.39
CA GLY A 799 -33.12 -43.48 21.55
C GLY A 799 -34.01 -44.04 22.66
N ASP A 800 -34.81 -43.18 23.30
CA ASP A 800 -35.82 -43.56 24.30
C ASP A 800 -37.06 -44.28 23.72
N ALA A 801 -37.05 -44.61 22.41
CA ALA A 801 -38.04 -45.41 21.72
C ALA A 801 -37.35 -46.43 20.78
N SER A 802 -38.02 -47.53 20.46
CA SER A 802 -37.44 -48.63 19.68
C SER A 802 -38.48 -49.37 18.83
N GLY A 803 -38.00 -50.13 17.84
CA GLY A 803 -38.82 -50.95 16.93
C GLY A 803 -39.02 -50.33 15.54
N SER A 804 -39.63 -51.09 14.64
CA SER A 804 -39.90 -50.71 13.23
C SER A 804 -41.35 -50.30 12.96
N ASN A 805 -42.20 -50.23 13.98
CA ASN A 805 -43.55 -49.67 13.86
C ASN A 805 -43.46 -48.13 13.83
N PRO A 806 -44.02 -47.43 12.84
CA PRO A 806 -43.99 -45.96 12.78
C PRO A 806 -44.70 -45.24 13.95
N GLY A 807 -45.38 -45.93 14.88
CA GLY A 807 -45.89 -45.36 16.14
C GLY A 807 -45.28 -45.99 17.40
N ALA A 808 -44.98 -45.15 18.42
CA ALA A 808 -44.42 -45.55 19.72
C ALA A 808 -44.88 -44.60 20.86
N SER A 809 -44.42 -44.80 22.11
CA SER A 809 -44.71 -43.90 23.25
C SER A 809 -43.56 -43.85 24.28
N VAL A 810 -43.48 -42.76 25.04
CA VAL A 810 -42.40 -42.41 25.97
C VAL A 810 -42.96 -41.79 27.26
N VAL A 811 -42.30 -42.00 28.41
CA VAL A 811 -42.70 -41.44 29.72
C VAL A 811 -41.71 -40.39 30.23
N MET A 812 -42.23 -39.21 30.57
CA MET A 812 -41.48 -38.00 30.94
C MET A 812 -41.16 -37.94 32.44
N ASN A 813 -40.45 -38.95 32.96
CA ASN A 813 -39.92 -38.95 34.34
C ASN A 813 -38.48 -38.39 34.46
N ALA A 814 -37.89 -38.04 33.31
CA ALA A 814 -36.64 -37.30 33.12
C ALA A 814 -36.73 -36.61 31.73
N PRO A 815 -35.75 -35.80 31.29
CA PRO A 815 -35.65 -35.40 29.89
C PRO A 815 -35.47 -36.63 28.98
N ARG A 816 -36.08 -36.62 27.79
CA ARG A 816 -36.14 -37.78 26.88
C ARG A 816 -35.78 -37.39 25.44
N ALA A 817 -35.19 -38.30 24.66
CA ALA A 817 -34.79 -38.09 23.27
C ALA A 817 -35.08 -39.30 22.37
N VAL A 818 -35.72 -39.08 21.22
CA VAL A 818 -36.08 -40.13 20.24
C VAL A 818 -35.66 -39.77 18.81
N SER A 819 -35.38 -40.78 18.00
CA SER A 819 -34.92 -40.62 16.61
C SER A 819 -35.55 -41.61 15.64
N ALA A 820 -35.93 -41.15 14.44
CA ALA A 820 -36.52 -41.96 13.38
C ALA A 820 -35.57 -42.06 12.16
N THR A 821 -35.30 -43.28 11.69
CA THR A 821 -34.39 -43.55 10.57
C THR A 821 -35.14 -43.90 9.28
N PHE A 822 -34.61 -43.48 8.12
CA PHE A 822 -35.20 -43.70 6.80
C PHE A 822 -34.15 -44.04 5.71
N GLY A 823 -34.49 -44.84 4.70
CA GLY A 823 -33.59 -45.30 3.61
C GLY A 823 -34.00 -44.89 2.18
N ALA A 824 -33.06 -44.82 1.24
CA ALA A 824 -33.20 -44.20 -0.10
C ALA A 824 -33.13 -45.18 -1.32
N GLN A 825 -33.49 -44.69 -2.51
CA GLN A 825 -33.61 -45.43 -3.79
C GLN A 825 -32.70 -44.80 -4.90
N SER A 826 -32.09 -45.57 -5.83
CA SER A 826 -30.83 -45.17 -6.54
C SER A 826 -30.80 -45.16 -8.09
N VAL A 827 -29.88 -44.36 -8.68
CA VAL A 827 -29.55 -44.20 -10.14
C VAL A 827 -28.06 -43.81 -10.38
N CYS A 828 -27.53 -43.92 -11.62
CA CYS A 828 -26.11 -43.70 -12.02
C CYS A 828 -25.65 -42.23 -12.12
N VAL A 829 -24.36 -41.95 -11.82
CA VAL A 829 -23.69 -40.62 -11.90
C VAL A 829 -22.23 -40.75 -12.39
N TYR A 830 -21.71 -39.79 -13.18
CA TYR A 830 -20.32 -39.77 -13.71
C TYR A 830 -19.56 -38.50 -13.31
N SER A 831 -18.24 -38.59 -13.05
CA SER A 831 -17.37 -37.42 -12.75
C SER A 831 -15.93 -37.60 -13.25
N LEU A 832 -15.21 -36.50 -13.50
CA LEU A 832 -13.81 -36.52 -13.97
C LEU A 832 -12.82 -36.08 -12.87
N SER A 833 -11.57 -36.53 -12.94
CA SER A 833 -10.51 -36.13 -12.00
C SER A 833 -9.99 -34.70 -12.19
N GLN A 834 -10.30 -34.09 -13.33
CA GLN A 834 -10.03 -32.70 -13.70
C GLN A 834 -10.94 -32.35 -14.89
N THR A 835 -11.30 -31.07 -15.06
CA THR A 835 -12.19 -30.58 -16.14
C THR A 835 -11.45 -29.84 -17.26
N GLY A 836 -10.13 -29.65 -17.15
CA GLY A 836 -9.31 -29.13 -18.23
C GLY A 836 -7.82 -29.10 -17.94
N THR A 837 -7.03 -28.60 -18.88
CA THR A 837 -5.56 -28.49 -18.78
C THR A 837 -4.97 -27.53 -19.83
N SER A 838 -3.74 -27.07 -19.60
CA SER A 838 -2.98 -26.22 -20.54
C SER A 838 -1.72 -26.94 -21.06
N ALA A 839 -1.49 -26.86 -22.37
CA ALA A 839 -0.34 -27.46 -23.07
C ALA A 839 0.55 -26.41 -23.73
N GLY A 840 1.86 -26.71 -23.80
CA GLY A 840 2.84 -25.88 -24.50
C GLY A 840 2.65 -25.89 -26.01
N GLU A 841 3.25 -24.90 -26.68
CA GLU A 841 3.24 -24.75 -28.14
C GLU A 841 3.79 -26.00 -28.86
N SER A 842 4.75 -26.71 -28.27
CA SER A 842 5.34 -27.95 -28.80
C SER A 842 4.40 -29.18 -28.75
N GLY A 843 3.32 -29.15 -27.96
CA GLY A 843 2.42 -30.30 -27.77
C GLY A 843 3.00 -31.43 -26.91
N ASP A 844 2.14 -32.33 -26.39
CA ASP A 844 2.52 -33.42 -25.46
C ASP A 844 1.45 -34.53 -25.31
N LEU A 845 1.70 -35.48 -24.40
CA LEU A 845 0.80 -36.59 -24.05
C LEU A 845 0.17 -36.37 -22.66
N ARG A 846 -1.14 -36.61 -22.53
CA ARG A 846 -1.92 -36.31 -21.32
C ARG A 846 -2.95 -37.39 -20.98
N GLN A 847 -3.51 -37.31 -19.76
CA GLN A 847 -4.54 -38.24 -19.28
C GLN A 847 -5.52 -37.60 -18.29
N VAL A 848 -6.73 -38.16 -18.19
CA VAL A 848 -7.77 -37.80 -17.22
C VAL A 848 -8.54 -39.05 -16.79
N ALA A 849 -8.88 -39.17 -15.51
CA ALA A 849 -9.66 -40.30 -15.00
C ALA A 849 -11.15 -39.95 -14.90
N ILE A 850 -12.02 -40.93 -15.15
CA ILE A 850 -13.47 -40.88 -14.95
C ILE A 850 -13.86 -41.83 -13.81
N ARG A 851 -14.80 -41.39 -12.97
CA ARG A 851 -15.34 -42.14 -11.84
C ARG A 851 -16.86 -42.30 -11.96
N THR A 852 -17.36 -43.50 -11.68
CA THR A 852 -18.79 -43.83 -11.66
C THR A 852 -19.03 -45.15 -10.91
N ALA A 853 -20.28 -45.44 -10.57
CA ALA A 853 -20.64 -46.65 -9.83
C ALA A 853 -20.45 -47.94 -10.69
N PRO A 854 -20.23 -49.12 -10.08
CA PRO A 854 -20.12 -50.37 -10.81
C PRO A 854 -21.36 -50.64 -11.68
N GLY A 855 -21.14 -50.92 -12.96
CA GLY A 855 -22.22 -51.16 -13.95
C GLY A 855 -22.70 -49.93 -14.71
N CYS A 856 -22.27 -48.71 -14.37
CA CYS A 856 -22.56 -47.50 -15.14
C CYS A 856 -21.56 -47.35 -16.30
N ASN A 857 -22.05 -47.28 -17.53
CA ASN A 857 -21.26 -47.30 -18.77
C ASN A 857 -21.04 -45.90 -19.36
N TRP A 858 -19.83 -45.62 -19.85
CA TRP A 858 -19.44 -44.31 -20.41
C TRP A 858 -18.59 -44.44 -21.68
N ASN A 859 -18.54 -43.37 -22.48
CA ASN A 859 -17.75 -43.23 -23.70
C ASN A 859 -16.90 -41.94 -23.68
N ALA A 860 -15.91 -41.84 -24.56
CA ALA A 860 -15.05 -40.67 -24.72
C ALA A 860 -14.89 -40.28 -26.21
N SER A 861 -14.98 -38.99 -26.50
CA SER A 861 -14.87 -38.43 -27.88
C SER A 861 -14.14 -37.08 -27.87
N SER A 862 -13.57 -36.68 -29.00
CA SER A 862 -12.88 -35.39 -29.19
C SER A 862 -13.63 -34.52 -30.20
N ASN A 863 -13.66 -33.20 -29.97
CA ASN A 863 -14.24 -32.25 -30.93
C ASN A 863 -13.21 -31.67 -31.92
N ASN A 864 -11.91 -31.98 -31.78
CA ASN A 864 -10.83 -31.33 -32.54
C ASN A 864 -9.75 -32.33 -32.97
N PRO A 865 -9.28 -32.30 -34.23
CA PRO A 865 -8.31 -33.29 -34.75
C PRO A 865 -6.91 -33.18 -34.12
N TRP A 866 -6.55 -32.02 -33.55
CA TRP A 866 -5.28 -31.84 -32.83
C TRP A 866 -5.32 -32.38 -31.38
N LEU A 867 -6.48 -32.88 -30.91
CA LEU A 867 -6.68 -33.61 -29.66
C LEU A 867 -7.09 -35.06 -29.99
N THR A 868 -6.12 -35.97 -30.04
CA THR A 868 -6.38 -37.38 -30.40
C THR A 868 -6.46 -38.26 -29.16
N ILE A 869 -7.58 -38.94 -28.94
CA ILE A 869 -7.71 -39.95 -27.85
C ILE A 869 -6.91 -41.19 -28.25
N LEU A 870 -5.98 -41.60 -27.39
CA LEU A 870 -5.08 -42.75 -27.59
C LEU A 870 -5.57 -44.02 -26.89
N SER A 871 -6.27 -43.88 -25.76
CA SER A 871 -6.85 -45.03 -25.03
C SER A 871 -8.00 -44.59 -24.13
N GLY A 872 -8.97 -45.46 -23.89
CA GLY A 872 -10.12 -45.18 -23.01
C GLY A 872 -11.31 -44.54 -23.73
N THR A 873 -11.63 -45.00 -24.94
CA THR A 873 -12.79 -44.53 -25.73
C THR A 873 -14.14 -44.96 -25.14
N SER A 874 -14.17 -45.96 -24.26
CA SER A 874 -15.34 -46.36 -23.48
C SER A 874 -14.96 -47.25 -22.28
N GLY A 875 -15.83 -47.34 -21.29
CA GLY A 875 -15.66 -48.22 -20.13
C GLY A 875 -16.93 -48.37 -19.28
N SER A 876 -16.80 -49.13 -18.19
CA SER A 876 -17.85 -49.36 -17.18
C SER A 876 -17.23 -49.27 -15.79
N GLY A 877 -17.89 -48.56 -14.85
CA GLY A 877 -17.23 -48.18 -13.60
C GLY A 877 -16.08 -47.18 -13.84
N ASN A 878 -15.16 -47.05 -12.87
CA ASN A 878 -14.03 -46.12 -12.97
C ASN A 878 -13.06 -46.46 -14.13
N GLY A 879 -12.43 -45.45 -14.76
CA GLY A 879 -11.40 -45.67 -15.78
C GLY A 879 -10.57 -44.42 -16.11
N THR A 880 -9.74 -44.51 -17.15
CA THR A 880 -8.81 -43.44 -17.55
C THR A 880 -8.76 -43.27 -19.07
N VAL A 881 -8.85 -42.01 -19.52
CA VAL A 881 -8.70 -41.59 -20.91
C VAL A 881 -7.31 -40.98 -21.10
N ARG A 882 -6.56 -41.42 -22.11
CA ARG A 882 -5.27 -40.82 -22.52
C ARG A 882 -5.41 -40.19 -23.89
N PHE A 883 -4.75 -39.05 -24.13
CA PHE A 883 -4.83 -38.32 -25.38
C PHE A 883 -3.51 -37.58 -25.69
N SER A 884 -3.29 -37.23 -26.96
CA SER A 884 -2.18 -36.39 -27.41
C SER A 884 -2.65 -35.01 -27.86
N VAL A 885 -1.82 -34.00 -27.62
CA VAL A 885 -1.96 -32.62 -28.10
C VAL A 885 -0.91 -32.38 -29.19
N ALA A 886 -1.32 -32.12 -30.42
CA ALA A 886 -0.38 -31.81 -31.51
C ALA A 886 0.27 -30.42 -31.34
N PRO A 887 1.44 -30.12 -31.92
CA PRO A 887 2.08 -28.79 -31.82
C PRO A 887 1.22 -27.65 -32.41
N ASN A 888 1.31 -26.45 -31.82
CA ASN A 888 0.69 -25.22 -32.32
C ASN A 888 1.75 -24.26 -32.90
N SER A 889 1.77 -24.13 -34.21
CA SER A 889 2.72 -23.28 -34.94
C SER A 889 2.21 -21.87 -35.23
N THR A 890 1.06 -21.46 -34.69
CA THR A 890 0.45 -20.15 -34.95
C THR A 890 0.66 -19.19 -33.77
N ALA A 891 0.70 -17.88 -34.06
CA ALA A 891 0.82 -16.81 -33.06
C ALA A 891 -0.46 -16.58 -32.23
N SER A 892 -1.38 -17.55 -32.19
CA SER A 892 -2.63 -17.50 -31.42
C SER A 892 -2.79 -18.78 -30.62
N SER A 893 -3.23 -18.68 -29.36
CA SER A 893 -3.61 -19.85 -28.57
C SER A 893 -4.85 -20.52 -29.17
N ARG A 894 -5.01 -21.82 -28.92
CA ARG A 894 -6.15 -22.60 -29.44
C ARG A 894 -6.74 -23.51 -28.37
N THR A 895 -8.06 -23.73 -28.44
CA THR A 895 -8.82 -24.47 -27.42
C THR A 895 -9.69 -25.54 -28.06
N GLY A 896 -9.71 -26.72 -27.46
CA GLY A 896 -10.49 -27.88 -27.89
C GLY A 896 -11.01 -28.66 -26.70
N THR A 897 -11.91 -29.62 -26.91
CA THR A 897 -12.54 -30.38 -25.82
C THR A 897 -12.67 -31.87 -26.12
N LEU A 898 -12.66 -32.65 -25.04
CA LEU A 898 -13.07 -34.05 -25.02
C LEU A 898 -14.40 -34.17 -24.25
N ALA A 899 -15.34 -34.97 -24.73
CA ALA A 899 -16.55 -35.32 -23.98
C ALA A 899 -16.42 -36.77 -23.48
N ILE A 900 -16.43 -36.95 -22.16
CA ILE A 900 -16.12 -38.21 -21.46
C ILE A 900 -17.25 -38.52 -20.46
N GLY A 901 -18.05 -39.56 -20.69
CA GLY A 901 -19.21 -39.91 -19.86
C GLY A 901 -20.29 -38.81 -19.80
N GLY A 902 -20.38 -37.99 -20.84
CA GLY A 902 -21.23 -36.79 -20.89
C GLY A 902 -20.60 -35.54 -20.24
N VAL A 903 -19.43 -35.65 -19.62
CA VAL A 903 -18.72 -34.52 -18.97
C VAL A 903 -17.68 -33.94 -19.93
N THR A 904 -17.62 -32.61 -20.04
CA THR A 904 -16.67 -31.91 -20.92
C THR A 904 -15.31 -31.69 -20.24
N TYR A 905 -14.23 -31.91 -20.99
CA TYR A 905 -12.85 -31.69 -20.59
C TYR A 905 -12.14 -30.78 -21.58
N THR A 906 -11.65 -29.61 -21.13
CA THR A 906 -11.13 -28.55 -22.02
C THR A 906 -9.60 -28.51 -22.06
N VAL A 907 -9.01 -28.45 -23.24
CA VAL A 907 -7.56 -28.30 -23.44
C VAL A 907 -7.27 -26.98 -24.15
N THR A 908 -6.45 -26.15 -23.53
CA THR A 908 -5.95 -24.89 -24.12
C THR A 908 -4.46 -25.03 -24.45
N GLN A 909 -4.04 -24.61 -25.63
CA GLN A 909 -2.65 -24.69 -26.08
C GLN A 909 -2.06 -23.31 -26.40
N ALA A 910 -0.83 -23.07 -25.96
CA ALA A 910 -0.10 -21.82 -26.16
C ALA A 910 0.22 -21.50 -27.64
N ALA A 911 0.49 -20.23 -27.92
CA ALA A 911 0.91 -19.72 -29.23
C ALA A 911 2.42 -19.91 -29.47
N ALA A 912 2.83 -19.97 -30.74
CA ALA A 912 4.23 -19.87 -31.14
C ALA A 912 4.75 -18.43 -31.01
N ALA A 913 5.99 -18.27 -30.53
CA ALA A 913 6.62 -16.96 -30.31
C ALA A 913 7.04 -16.27 -31.62
N CYS A 914 6.86 -14.95 -31.70
CA CYS A 914 7.28 -14.12 -32.82
C CYS A 914 8.80 -13.88 -32.81
N SER A 915 9.41 -13.84 -34.01
CA SER A 915 10.81 -13.46 -34.20
C SER A 915 10.89 -12.28 -35.18
N PHE A 916 11.74 -11.31 -34.86
CA PHE A 916 11.83 -10.05 -35.60
C PHE A 916 13.25 -9.83 -36.13
N SER A 917 13.37 -9.34 -37.36
CA SER A 917 14.62 -8.87 -37.95
C SER A 917 14.42 -7.46 -38.48
N LEU A 918 15.31 -6.54 -38.11
CA LEU A 918 15.20 -5.12 -38.44
C LEU A 918 16.33 -4.68 -39.38
N ASN A 919 15.98 -3.85 -40.37
CA ASN A 919 16.94 -3.22 -41.28
C ASN A 919 16.56 -1.74 -41.47
N GLY A 920 17.45 -0.81 -41.12
CA GLY A 920 17.18 0.63 -41.16
C GLY A 920 18.34 1.43 -41.75
N PRO A 921 18.29 2.78 -41.72
CA PRO A 921 19.45 3.60 -42.06
C PRO A 921 20.62 3.28 -41.12
N GLY A 922 21.84 3.62 -41.57
CA GLY A 922 23.03 3.46 -40.72
C GLY A 922 22.88 4.18 -39.37
N ASN A 923 23.58 3.69 -38.35
CA ASN A 923 23.50 4.15 -36.96
C ASN A 923 23.95 5.61 -36.72
N ILE A 924 24.19 6.40 -37.77
CA ILE A 924 24.62 7.79 -37.70
C ILE A 924 23.72 8.62 -38.64
N LEU A 925 23.00 9.59 -38.09
CA LEU A 925 22.05 10.45 -38.78
C LEU A 925 22.61 11.87 -38.95
N THR A 926 22.18 12.58 -40.00
CA THR A 926 22.61 13.96 -40.28
C THR A 926 22.13 14.95 -39.22
N PRO A 927 22.80 16.10 -39.03
CA PRO A 927 22.33 17.15 -38.11
C PRO A 927 20.99 17.75 -38.53
N ALA A 928 20.68 17.76 -39.82
CA ALA A 928 19.40 18.24 -40.34
C ALA A 928 18.22 17.35 -39.89
N ALA A 929 17.03 17.93 -39.83
CA ALA A 929 15.79 17.18 -39.73
C ALA A 929 15.60 16.30 -40.98
N GLY A 930 14.98 15.12 -40.82
CA GLY A 930 14.79 14.19 -41.93
C GLY A 930 13.88 13.02 -41.56
N SER A 931 13.41 12.31 -42.58
CA SER A 931 12.52 11.14 -42.46
C SER A 931 13.21 9.87 -42.93
N TYR A 932 12.95 8.77 -42.23
CA TYR A 932 13.65 7.50 -42.33
C TYR A 932 12.68 6.32 -42.13
N GLN A 933 13.13 5.11 -42.48
CA GLN A 933 12.36 3.88 -42.33
C GLN A 933 13.20 2.75 -41.75
N ILE A 934 12.58 1.86 -40.96
CA ILE A 934 13.14 0.58 -40.53
C ILE A 934 12.22 -0.51 -41.09
N ALA A 935 12.72 -1.31 -42.02
CA ALA A 935 12.05 -2.52 -42.48
C ALA A 935 12.03 -3.57 -41.37
N VAL A 936 10.87 -4.21 -41.19
CA VAL A 936 10.60 -5.23 -40.18
C VAL A 936 10.26 -6.53 -40.88
N SER A 937 10.97 -7.60 -40.58
CA SER A 937 10.67 -8.96 -41.05
C SER A 937 10.26 -9.86 -39.88
N THR A 938 9.12 -10.55 -39.99
CA THR A 938 8.57 -11.47 -38.97
C THR A 938 7.56 -12.44 -39.59
N SER A 939 7.24 -13.53 -38.90
CA SER A 939 6.20 -14.49 -39.30
C SER A 939 4.80 -13.84 -39.43
N ALA A 940 3.99 -14.39 -40.34
CA ALA A 940 2.63 -13.91 -40.59
C ALA A 940 1.75 -13.97 -39.32
N GLY A 941 0.99 -12.90 -39.07
CA GLY A 941 0.16 -12.73 -37.87
C GLY A 941 0.85 -12.05 -36.68
N CYS A 942 2.19 -11.97 -36.66
CA CYS A 942 2.91 -11.26 -35.61
C CYS A 942 2.72 -9.76 -35.70
N GLN A 943 2.14 -9.18 -34.65
CA GLN A 943 2.05 -7.73 -34.46
C GLN A 943 3.38 -7.20 -33.90
N TRP A 944 3.76 -5.99 -34.29
CA TRP A 944 4.87 -5.26 -33.70
C TRP A 944 4.51 -3.80 -33.46
N ASN A 945 5.02 -3.26 -32.36
CA ASN A 945 5.04 -1.84 -32.05
C ASN A 945 6.48 -1.35 -32.04
N ALA A 946 6.67 -0.09 -32.41
CA ALA A 946 7.91 0.65 -32.36
C ALA A 946 7.88 1.67 -31.20
N TYR A 947 9.00 1.83 -30.52
CA TYR A 947 9.17 2.80 -29.43
C TYR A 947 10.44 3.60 -29.65
N ALA A 948 10.38 4.92 -29.51
CA ALA A 948 11.55 5.80 -29.62
C ALA A 948 12.04 6.21 -28.22
N SER A 949 13.33 6.08 -27.94
CA SER A 949 13.91 6.38 -26.63
C SER A 949 14.18 7.86 -26.37
N ALA A 950 14.02 8.73 -27.37
CA ALA A 950 14.38 10.14 -27.29
C ALA A 950 13.35 11.03 -27.99
N PRO A 951 12.95 12.16 -27.40
CA PRO A 951 11.85 13.01 -27.91
C PRO A 951 12.18 13.74 -29.21
N TRP A 952 13.44 13.71 -29.65
CA TRP A 952 13.86 14.23 -30.95
C TRP A 952 13.59 13.27 -32.11
N ILE A 953 13.19 12.02 -31.81
CA ILE A 953 12.72 11.01 -32.77
C ILE A 953 11.19 10.94 -32.65
N THR A 954 10.48 11.19 -33.75
CA THR A 954 9.03 11.06 -33.86
C THR A 954 8.69 9.83 -34.70
N LEU A 955 7.88 8.91 -34.17
CA LEU A 955 7.39 7.76 -34.92
C LEU A 955 6.17 8.16 -35.74
N ASN A 956 6.30 8.10 -37.07
CA ASN A 956 5.24 8.44 -38.03
C ASN A 956 4.39 7.22 -38.41
N LEU A 957 4.96 6.01 -38.30
CA LEU A 957 4.24 4.75 -38.33
C LEU A 957 4.83 3.83 -37.26
N ALA A 958 4.14 3.77 -36.11
CA ALA A 958 4.64 3.14 -34.88
C ALA A 958 4.20 1.67 -34.70
N SER A 959 3.45 1.08 -35.62
CA SER A 959 3.01 -0.31 -35.51
C SER A 959 2.71 -0.96 -36.86
N GLY A 960 2.64 -2.29 -36.88
CA GLY A 960 2.29 -3.07 -38.05
C GLY A 960 2.17 -4.57 -37.76
N SER A 961 1.83 -5.34 -38.79
CA SER A 961 1.56 -6.78 -38.69
C SER A 961 2.28 -7.55 -39.80
N GLY A 962 2.95 -8.66 -39.46
CA GLY A 962 3.79 -9.38 -40.42
C GLY A 962 4.98 -8.53 -40.88
N ASN A 963 5.52 -8.84 -42.05
CA ASN A 963 6.54 -8.01 -42.69
C ASN A 963 5.99 -6.60 -42.99
N GLY A 964 6.77 -5.56 -42.70
CA GLY A 964 6.36 -4.17 -42.93
C GLY A 964 7.50 -3.17 -42.69
N SER A 965 7.18 -1.93 -42.34
CA SER A 965 8.19 -0.91 -42.04
C SER A 965 7.68 0.10 -41.01
N ALA A 966 8.50 0.39 -40.00
CA ALA A 966 8.27 1.52 -39.11
C ALA A 966 8.85 2.78 -39.73
N LEU A 967 8.06 3.86 -39.77
CA LEU A 967 8.48 5.15 -40.32
C LEU A 967 8.76 6.12 -39.17
N PHE A 968 9.83 6.89 -39.26
CA PHE A 968 10.18 7.89 -38.26
C PHE A 968 10.77 9.15 -38.88
N SER A 969 10.66 10.27 -38.18
CA SER A 969 11.35 11.51 -38.50
C SER A 969 12.14 12.00 -37.30
N VAL A 970 13.18 12.77 -37.57
CA VAL A 970 14.05 13.34 -36.54
C VAL A 970 14.04 14.86 -36.65
N SER A 971 14.04 15.56 -35.51
CA SER A 971 14.23 17.01 -35.50
C SER A 971 15.69 17.36 -35.82
N ALA A 972 15.98 18.61 -36.17
CA ALA A 972 17.34 19.06 -36.39
C ALA A 972 18.12 19.12 -35.07
N ASN A 973 19.38 18.68 -35.08
CA ASN A 973 20.32 18.84 -33.98
C ASN A 973 21.20 20.08 -34.18
N ASN A 974 20.68 21.22 -33.78
CA ASN A 974 21.39 22.51 -33.84
C ASN A 974 22.32 22.74 -32.64
N THR A 975 22.52 21.74 -31.77
CA THR A 975 23.39 21.84 -30.60
C THR A 975 24.85 21.50 -30.96
N PRO A 976 25.86 21.99 -30.22
CA PRO A 976 27.26 21.66 -30.46
C PRO A 976 27.64 20.21 -30.07
N ALA A 977 26.70 19.40 -29.57
CA ALA A 977 26.92 18.01 -29.18
C ALA A 977 26.15 17.04 -30.11
N PRO A 978 26.74 15.91 -30.55
CA PRO A 978 25.96 14.79 -31.07
C PRO A 978 24.99 14.29 -29.99
N ARG A 979 23.86 13.69 -30.40
CA ARG A 979 22.86 13.16 -29.46
C ARG A 979 22.47 11.72 -29.81
N THR A 980 22.22 10.91 -28.79
CA THR A 980 21.81 9.52 -28.94
C THR A 980 20.29 9.35 -28.86
N GLY A 981 19.81 8.25 -29.41
CA GLY A 981 18.42 7.83 -29.39
C GLY A 981 18.28 6.48 -30.07
N ALA A 982 17.32 5.68 -29.65
CA ALA A 982 17.12 4.33 -30.17
C ALA A 982 15.66 4.14 -30.61
N ILE A 983 15.44 3.19 -31.52
CA ILE A 983 14.11 2.67 -31.84
C ILE A 983 14.09 1.17 -31.57
N THR A 984 13.15 0.74 -30.72
CA THR A 984 12.91 -0.67 -30.38
C THR A 984 11.65 -1.15 -31.10
N ILE A 985 11.74 -2.24 -31.86
CA ILE A 985 10.61 -2.85 -32.59
C ILE A 985 10.60 -4.35 -32.32
N GLY A 986 9.49 -4.89 -31.82
CA GLY A 986 9.36 -6.33 -31.52
C GLY A 986 10.45 -6.84 -30.57
N GLY A 987 10.89 -6.01 -29.62
CA GLY A 987 12.00 -6.31 -28.69
C GLY A 987 13.41 -6.13 -29.26
N THR A 988 13.57 -5.94 -30.57
CA THR A 988 14.88 -5.67 -31.20
C THR A 988 15.16 -4.18 -31.25
N THR A 989 16.38 -3.72 -30.90
CA THR A 989 16.70 -2.28 -30.79
C THR A 989 17.76 -1.84 -31.81
N ILE A 990 17.52 -0.72 -32.49
CA ILE A 990 18.51 0.00 -33.31
C ILE A 990 18.88 1.32 -32.63
N PHE A 991 20.17 1.53 -32.39
CA PHE A 991 20.73 2.77 -31.84
C PHE A 991 21.17 3.75 -32.94
N PHE A 992 20.86 5.03 -32.75
CA PHE A 992 21.23 6.14 -33.63
C PHE A 992 22.04 7.20 -32.86
N VAL A 993 23.07 7.73 -33.52
CA VAL A 993 23.73 8.98 -33.15
C VAL A 993 23.36 10.03 -34.19
N GLN A 994 22.63 11.07 -33.79
CA GLN A 994 22.46 12.24 -34.66
C GLN A 994 23.62 13.20 -34.46
N LYS A 995 24.34 13.48 -35.55
CA LYS A 995 25.48 14.40 -35.55
C LYS A 995 25.09 15.80 -35.07
N SER A 996 26.06 16.53 -34.52
CA SER A 996 25.93 17.95 -34.20
C SER A 996 25.94 18.83 -35.45
N GLY A 997 25.19 19.94 -35.43
CA GLY A 997 25.30 20.98 -36.46
C GLY A 997 26.60 21.80 -36.41
N SER A 998 27.33 21.81 -35.28
CA SER A 998 28.55 22.59 -35.09
C SER A 998 29.39 22.07 -33.91
N LEU A 999 29.97 20.87 -34.04
CA LEU A 999 30.88 20.28 -33.04
C LEU A 999 32.32 20.75 -33.30
N PRO A 1000 33.00 21.41 -32.34
CA PRO A 1000 34.43 21.68 -32.42
C PRO A 1000 35.26 20.39 -32.29
N GLN A 1001 36.50 20.40 -32.81
CA GLN A 1001 37.42 19.29 -32.60
C GLN A 1001 37.83 19.20 -31.12
N LEU A 1002 37.39 18.14 -30.43
CA LEU A 1002 37.63 17.94 -28.98
C LEU A 1002 38.98 17.27 -28.66
N PHE A 1003 39.61 16.61 -29.64
CA PHE A 1003 40.91 15.95 -29.52
C PHE A 1003 41.74 16.19 -30.78
N GLY A 1004 43.02 16.54 -30.63
CA GLY A 1004 43.91 16.94 -31.73
C GLY A 1004 44.14 15.85 -32.77
N ASP A 1005 44.02 14.58 -32.38
CA ASP A 1005 44.20 13.38 -33.20
C ASP A 1005 42.88 12.79 -33.74
N VAL A 1006 41.72 13.33 -33.36
CA VAL A 1006 40.41 12.87 -33.85
C VAL A 1006 39.72 13.96 -34.67
N LEU A 1007 40.08 14.02 -35.95
CA LEU A 1007 39.52 14.96 -36.92
C LEU A 1007 38.01 14.71 -37.15
N PRO A 1008 37.21 15.72 -37.56
CA PRO A 1008 35.77 15.55 -37.84
C PRO A 1008 35.40 14.51 -38.90
N VAL A 1009 36.36 14.11 -39.74
CA VAL A 1009 36.21 13.05 -40.76
C VAL A 1009 36.52 11.64 -40.23
N HIS A 1010 37.00 11.50 -38.99
CA HIS A 1010 37.37 10.22 -38.40
C HIS A 1010 36.12 9.33 -38.19
N PRO A 1011 36.16 8.02 -38.51
CA PRO A 1011 34.97 7.15 -38.47
C PRO A 1011 34.33 7.04 -37.08
N PHE A 1012 35.11 7.26 -36.02
CA PHE A 1012 34.64 7.25 -34.63
C PHE A 1012 34.46 8.64 -34.02
N TYR A 1013 34.57 9.73 -34.79
CA TYR A 1013 34.56 11.12 -34.27
C TYR A 1013 33.35 11.43 -33.38
N ASP A 1014 32.14 11.11 -33.85
CA ASP A 1014 30.90 11.38 -33.11
C ASP A 1014 30.81 10.57 -31.80
N TYR A 1015 31.22 9.30 -31.83
CA TYR A 1015 31.23 8.40 -30.65
C TYR A 1015 32.29 8.81 -29.61
N ILE A 1016 33.50 9.14 -30.05
CA ILE A 1016 34.58 9.63 -29.19
C ILE A 1016 34.20 10.96 -28.54
N SER A 1017 33.55 11.86 -29.31
CA SER A 1017 33.08 13.14 -28.80
C SER A 1017 32.00 12.97 -27.73
N LEU A 1018 31.07 12.03 -27.91
CA LEU A 1018 30.11 11.65 -26.87
C LEU A 1018 30.80 11.15 -25.59
N LEU A 1019 31.85 10.34 -25.67
CA LEU A 1019 32.59 9.89 -24.48
C LEU A 1019 33.25 11.05 -23.72
N LYS A 1020 33.75 12.08 -24.42
CA LYS A 1020 34.34 13.27 -23.81
C LYS A 1020 33.27 14.14 -23.15
N LEU A 1021 32.17 14.39 -23.85
CA LEU A 1021 31.05 15.22 -23.37
C LEU A 1021 30.31 14.57 -22.17
N ASN A 1022 30.23 13.24 -22.11
CA ASN A 1022 29.69 12.50 -20.98
C ASN A 1022 30.73 12.20 -19.88
N ASN A 1023 31.94 12.79 -19.94
CA ASN A 1023 33.05 12.57 -19.00
C ASN A 1023 33.50 11.11 -18.81
N VAL A 1024 33.20 10.22 -19.76
CA VAL A 1024 33.63 8.81 -19.75
C VAL A 1024 35.12 8.68 -20.07
N SER A 1025 35.63 9.53 -20.98
CA SER A 1025 37.05 9.58 -21.33
C SER A 1025 37.54 11.00 -21.53
N GLN A 1026 38.62 11.34 -20.82
CA GLN A 1026 39.27 12.64 -20.96
C GLN A 1026 40.38 12.69 -22.02
N GLY A 1027 40.77 11.53 -22.58
CA GLY A 1027 41.85 11.36 -23.55
C GLY A 1027 42.79 10.19 -23.21
N CYS A 1028 43.92 10.10 -23.91
CA CYS A 1028 45.12 9.35 -23.53
C CYS A 1028 46.24 10.29 -23.02
N GLY A 1029 46.10 11.59 -23.26
CA GLY A 1029 47.03 12.64 -22.83
C GLY A 1029 46.32 14.01 -22.81
N ALA A 1030 47.08 15.09 -22.70
CA ALA A 1030 46.52 16.44 -22.52
C ALA A 1030 45.61 16.93 -23.67
N SER A 1031 45.82 16.46 -24.90
CA SER A 1031 45.08 16.90 -26.10
C SER A 1031 44.59 15.77 -27.01
N ASN A 1032 44.95 14.52 -26.75
CA ASN A 1032 44.78 13.40 -27.67
C ASN A 1032 43.87 12.32 -27.08
N TYR A 1033 43.15 11.58 -27.94
CA TYR A 1033 42.32 10.44 -27.55
C TYR A 1033 43.02 9.09 -27.74
N CYS A 1034 43.97 8.99 -28.68
CA CYS A 1034 44.60 7.77 -29.16
C CYS A 1034 43.57 6.74 -29.65
N PRO A 1035 42.87 6.99 -30.79
CA PRO A 1035 41.79 6.11 -31.27
C PRO A 1035 42.27 4.73 -31.75
N GLU A 1036 43.50 4.63 -32.25
CA GLU A 1036 44.06 3.39 -32.81
C GLU A 1036 44.77 2.51 -31.78
N ASP A 1037 45.05 3.03 -30.59
CA ASP A 1037 45.66 2.25 -29.50
C ASP A 1037 44.69 1.16 -29.00
N ASN A 1038 45.21 -0.03 -28.74
CA ASN A 1038 44.46 -1.10 -28.09
C ASN A 1038 44.01 -0.67 -26.69
N MET A 1039 42.74 -0.88 -26.35
CA MET A 1039 42.25 -0.62 -25.00
C MET A 1039 42.77 -1.67 -24.01
N SER A 1040 43.42 -1.18 -22.95
CA SER A 1040 43.81 -1.98 -21.78
C SER A 1040 42.65 -2.24 -20.81
N ARG A 1041 42.76 -3.30 -20.00
CA ARG A 1041 41.72 -3.68 -19.02
C ARG A 1041 41.45 -2.59 -17.98
N LYS A 1042 42.47 -1.86 -17.50
CA LYS A 1042 42.29 -0.73 -16.58
C LYS A 1042 41.46 0.41 -17.17
N GLU A 1043 41.63 0.69 -18.47
CA GLU A 1043 40.86 1.74 -19.16
C GLU A 1043 39.42 1.29 -19.37
N MET A 1044 39.21 0.01 -19.72
CA MET A 1044 37.88 -0.58 -19.79
C MET A 1044 37.14 -0.51 -18.45
N ALA A 1045 37.83 -0.77 -17.32
CA ALA A 1045 37.25 -0.58 -15.99
C ALA A 1045 36.80 0.87 -15.77
N ALA A 1046 37.63 1.86 -16.10
CA ALA A 1046 37.27 3.27 -15.94
C ALA A 1046 36.10 3.68 -16.87
N PHE A 1047 36.09 3.25 -18.14
CA PHE A 1047 35.01 3.59 -19.07
C PHE A 1047 33.67 2.98 -18.61
N LEU A 1048 33.66 1.72 -18.16
CA LEU A 1048 32.46 1.06 -17.64
C LEU A 1048 31.93 1.73 -16.37
N ILE A 1049 32.80 1.96 -15.38
CA ILE A 1049 32.36 2.54 -14.09
C ILE A 1049 31.90 3.99 -14.27
N ARG A 1050 32.56 4.79 -15.12
CA ARG A 1050 32.07 6.14 -15.45
C ARG A 1050 30.73 6.12 -16.19
N SER A 1051 30.54 5.18 -17.11
CA SER A 1051 29.25 5.03 -17.83
C SER A 1051 28.11 4.57 -16.92
N LEU A 1052 28.43 3.87 -15.81
CA LEU A 1052 27.44 3.39 -14.84
C LEU A 1052 27.17 4.36 -13.67
N LEU A 1053 28.21 5.01 -13.14
CA LEU A 1053 28.20 5.71 -11.85
C LEU A 1053 28.80 7.13 -11.91
N GLY A 1054 29.31 7.57 -13.06
CA GLY A 1054 30.10 8.80 -13.16
C GLY A 1054 31.44 8.73 -12.43
N GLU A 1055 31.98 9.89 -12.05
CA GLU A 1055 33.28 10.02 -11.35
C GLU A 1055 33.18 9.99 -9.82
N SER A 1056 31.98 9.88 -9.24
CA SER A 1056 31.77 9.92 -7.79
C SER A 1056 31.05 8.68 -7.28
N PHE A 1057 31.83 7.72 -6.77
CA PHE A 1057 31.34 6.46 -6.22
C PHE A 1057 32.17 6.00 -5.02
N SER A 1058 31.56 5.26 -4.11
CA SER A 1058 32.26 4.59 -3.00
C SER A 1058 32.91 3.28 -3.46
N TYR A 1059 34.05 2.94 -2.89
CA TYR A 1059 34.77 1.69 -3.12
C TYR A 1059 35.55 1.27 -1.87
N SER A 1060 35.82 -0.03 -1.72
CA SER A 1060 36.64 -0.59 -0.65
C SER A 1060 38.09 -0.09 -0.74
N PRO A 1061 38.69 0.42 0.36
CA PRO A 1061 40.10 0.78 0.38
C PRO A 1061 41.03 -0.45 0.42
N THR A 1062 40.50 -1.65 0.70
CA THR A 1062 41.27 -2.89 0.80
C THR A 1062 41.36 -3.57 -0.57
N PRO A 1063 42.57 -3.74 -1.16
CA PRO A 1063 42.72 -4.32 -2.50
C PRO A 1063 42.15 -5.74 -2.63
N TYR A 1064 41.33 -5.97 -3.66
CA TYR A 1064 40.86 -7.31 -4.03
C TYR A 1064 41.85 -8.08 -4.92
N PHE A 1065 42.78 -7.38 -5.57
CA PHE A 1065 43.74 -7.95 -6.50
C PHE A 1065 45.17 -7.55 -6.12
N THR A 1066 46.11 -8.50 -6.16
CA THR A 1066 47.50 -8.30 -5.70
C THR A 1066 48.33 -7.43 -6.64
N ASP A 1067 47.95 -7.35 -7.91
CA ASP A 1067 48.55 -6.53 -8.97
C ASP A 1067 47.92 -5.13 -9.10
N VAL A 1068 46.93 -4.80 -8.26
CA VAL A 1068 46.27 -3.49 -8.24
C VAL A 1068 46.30 -2.93 -6.81
N PRO A 1069 47.47 -2.46 -6.32
CA PRO A 1069 47.58 -1.85 -4.99
C PRO A 1069 46.79 -0.54 -4.89
N ALA A 1070 46.51 -0.08 -3.68
CA ALA A 1070 45.74 1.15 -3.41
C ALA A 1070 46.33 2.43 -4.04
N THR A 1071 47.62 2.42 -4.41
CA THR A 1071 48.33 3.50 -5.11
C THR A 1071 48.19 3.45 -6.63
N HIS A 1072 47.57 2.41 -7.20
CA HIS A 1072 47.41 2.27 -8.64
C HIS A 1072 46.41 3.31 -9.18
N SER A 1073 46.75 3.97 -10.30
CA SER A 1073 45.96 5.10 -10.85
C SER A 1073 44.51 4.77 -11.19
N HIS A 1074 44.21 3.48 -11.42
CA HIS A 1074 42.86 2.99 -11.72
C HIS A 1074 42.26 2.14 -10.59
N PHE A 1075 42.84 2.18 -9.38
CA PHE A 1075 42.43 1.36 -8.23
C PHE A 1075 40.92 1.45 -7.95
N ALA A 1076 40.39 2.66 -7.80
CA ALA A 1076 38.98 2.90 -7.49
C ALA A 1076 38.03 2.20 -8.49
N TYR A 1077 38.26 2.36 -9.80
CA TYR A 1077 37.42 1.77 -10.83
C TYR A 1077 37.52 0.24 -10.84
N ILE A 1078 38.71 -0.33 -10.67
CA ILE A 1078 38.91 -1.80 -10.67
C ILE A 1078 38.29 -2.44 -9.42
N GLN A 1079 38.44 -1.80 -8.26
CA GLN A 1079 37.75 -2.17 -7.02
C GLN A 1079 36.23 -2.17 -7.23
N LYS A 1080 35.68 -1.09 -7.81
CA LYS A 1080 34.24 -1.00 -8.03
C LYS A 1080 33.72 -2.03 -9.04
N LEU A 1081 34.49 -2.32 -10.09
CA LEU A 1081 34.19 -3.36 -11.06
C LEU A 1081 34.15 -4.77 -10.44
N LYS A 1082 34.91 -5.00 -9.37
CA LYS A 1082 34.91 -6.25 -8.59
C LYS A 1082 33.73 -6.31 -7.62
N GLU A 1083 33.41 -5.21 -6.92
CA GLU A 1083 32.25 -5.11 -6.02
C GLU A 1083 30.92 -5.35 -6.75
N LEU A 1084 30.77 -4.78 -7.96
CA LEU A 1084 29.62 -5.02 -8.83
C LEU A 1084 29.61 -6.43 -9.44
N GLY A 1085 30.60 -7.27 -9.14
CA GLY A 1085 30.73 -8.63 -9.65
C GLY A 1085 31.07 -8.74 -11.15
N ILE A 1086 31.21 -7.62 -11.87
CA ILE A 1086 31.42 -7.59 -13.32
C ILE A 1086 32.71 -8.33 -13.72
N THR A 1087 33.77 -8.21 -12.90
CA THR A 1087 35.05 -8.91 -13.11
C THR A 1087 35.35 -10.01 -12.10
N GLY A 1088 35.84 -11.14 -12.59
CA GLY A 1088 36.49 -12.16 -11.77
C GLY A 1088 37.94 -11.78 -11.41
N GLY A 1089 38.62 -11.09 -12.32
CA GLY A 1089 40.08 -11.04 -12.45
C GLY A 1089 40.53 -11.67 -13.79
N CYS A 1090 41.83 -11.67 -14.07
CA CYS A 1090 42.44 -12.60 -15.04
C CYS A 1090 42.80 -13.94 -14.35
N THR A 1091 43.08 -13.89 -13.05
CA THR A 1091 43.15 -15.04 -12.14
C THR A 1091 42.21 -14.78 -10.94
N ALA A 1092 42.18 -15.67 -9.95
CA ALA A 1092 41.43 -15.43 -8.72
C ALA A 1092 41.99 -14.26 -7.87
N THR A 1093 43.26 -13.91 -8.05
CA THR A 1093 43.99 -12.92 -7.22
C THR A 1093 44.58 -11.76 -8.02
N SER A 1094 44.54 -11.79 -9.35
CA SER A 1094 45.10 -10.76 -10.23
C SER A 1094 44.08 -10.25 -11.24
N TYR A 1095 44.13 -8.95 -11.54
CA TYR A 1095 43.23 -8.31 -12.51
C TYR A 1095 43.81 -8.24 -13.94
N CYS A 1096 45.13 -8.19 -14.05
CA CYS A 1096 45.93 -7.88 -15.24
C CYS A 1096 45.53 -6.51 -15.83
N PRO A 1097 45.85 -5.38 -15.17
CA PRO A 1097 45.38 -4.05 -15.58
C PRO A 1097 45.92 -3.56 -16.93
N GLU A 1098 47.12 -4.01 -17.33
CA GLU A 1098 47.81 -3.54 -18.54
C GLU A 1098 47.44 -4.32 -19.81
N ASP A 1099 46.89 -5.54 -19.69
CA ASP A 1099 46.59 -6.39 -20.85
C ASP A 1099 45.49 -5.76 -21.73
N SER A 1100 45.59 -5.97 -23.05
CA SER A 1100 44.58 -5.55 -24.01
C SER A 1100 43.29 -6.38 -23.91
N VAL A 1101 42.13 -5.74 -24.11
CA VAL A 1101 40.81 -6.39 -24.04
C VAL A 1101 40.40 -6.98 -25.39
N THR A 1102 40.29 -8.31 -25.46
CA THR A 1102 39.72 -8.99 -26.64
C THR A 1102 38.22 -8.76 -26.78
N ARG A 1103 37.66 -8.93 -27.98
CA ARG A 1103 36.23 -8.76 -28.26
C ARG A 1103 35.34 -9.68 -27.43
N GLY A 1104 35.74 -10.93 -27.21
CA GLY A 1104 35.06 -11.85 -26.29
C GLY A 1104 35.07 -11.35 -24.84
N GLN A 1105 36.21 -10.88 -24.33
CA GLN A 1105 36.29 -10.30 -22.99
C GLN A 1105 35.42 -9.04 -22.86
N MET A 1106 35.48 -8.14 -23.85
CA MET A 1106 34.65 -6.95 -23.94
C MET A 1106 33.16 -7.32 -23.89
N ALA A 1107 32.73 -8.36 -24.61
CA ALA A 1107 31.34 -8.82 -24.57
C ALA A 1107 30.89 -9.20 -23.16
N ALA A 1108 31.70 -9.99 -22.45
CA ALA A 1108 31.42 -10.35 -21.07
C ALA A 1108 31.38 -9.12 -20.14
N PHE A 1109 32.31 -8.18 -20.31
CA PHE A 1109 32.33 -6.93 -19.54
C PHE A 1109 31.08 -6.06 -19.78
N LEU A 1110 30.75 -5.77 -21.04
CA LEU A 1110 29.62 -4.91 -21.41
C LEU A 1110 28.28 -5.50 -20.98
N VAL A 1111 28.05 -6.79 -21.26
CA VAL A 1111 26.77 -7.44 -20.93
C VAL A 1111 26.59 -7.56 -19.41
N ARG A 1112 27.64 -7.90 -18.65
CA ARG A 1112 27.56 -7.93 -17.18
C ARG A 1112 27.29 -6.55 -16.60
N ALA A 1113 28.04 -5.54 -17.05
CA ALA A 1113 27.86 -4.16 -16.62
C ALA A 1113 26.45 -3.63 -16.94
N ARG A 1114 25.94 -3.89 -18.15
CA ARG A 1114 24.63 -3.40 -18.61
C ARG A 1114 23.44 -4.12 -17.96
N LEU A 1115 23.57 -5.42 -17.69
CA LEU A 1115 22.50 -6.23 -17.07
C LEU A 1115 22.62 -6.35 -15.53
N GLY A 1116 23.59 -5.67 -14.91
CA GLY A 1116 23.83 -5.75 -13.46
C GLY A 1116 24.25 -7.14 -12.97
N LEU A 1117 24.84 -7.96 -13.83
CA LEU A 1117 25.15 -9.36 -13.54
C LEU A 1117 26.53 -9.51 -12.89
N THR A 1118 26.59 -10.37 -11.88
CA THR A 1118 27.87 -10.89 -11.38
C THR A 1118 28.51 -11.83 -12.41
N SER A 1119 29.80 -12.13 -12.24
CA SER A 1119 30.56 -12.99 -13.15
C SER A 1119 30.06 -14.45 -13.23
N ALA A 1120 29.16 -14.85 -12.32
CA ALA A 1120 28.48 -16.15 -12.31
C ALA A 1120 27.00 -16.07 -12.75
N GLY A 1121 26.48 -14.87 -13.08
CA GLY A 1121 25.09 -14.68 -13.48
C GLY A 1121 24.77 -15.29 -14.84
N THR A 1122 23.66 -16.02 -14.91
CA THR A 1122 23.06 -16.49 -16.16
C THR A 1122 21.99 -15.52 -16.64
N PHE A 1123 21.77 -15.46 -17.95
CA PHE A 1123 20.82 -14.59 -18.64
C PHE A 1123 20.32 -15.32 -19.90
N PRO A 1124 19.14 -15.00 -20.43
CA PRO A 1124 18.67 -15.55 -21.70
C PRO A 1124 19.47 -14.98 -22.87
N TYR A 1125 19.84 -15.86 -23.81
CA TYR A 1125 20.48 -15.53 -25.08
C TYR A 1125 20.03 -16.55 -26.16
N PRO A 1126 20.05 -16.19 -27.45
CA PRO A 1126 19.72 -17.11 -28.54
C PRO A 1126 20.62 -18.36 -28.54
N ALA A 1127 20.02 -19.55 -28.48
CA ALA A 1127 20.75 -20.82 -28.46
C ALA A 1127 21.37 -21.19 -29.83
N ALA A 1128 20.76 -20.75 -30.92
CA ALA A 1128 21.29 -20.92 -32.27
C ALA A 1128 22.38 -19.86 -32.55
N PRO A 1129 23.60 -20.23 -32.99
CA PRO A 1129 24.67 -19.28 -33.27
C PRO A 1129 24.27 -18.18 -34.27
N LEU A 1130 24.48 -16.92 -33.89
CA LEU A 1130 24.26 -15.75 -34.76
C LEU A 1130 25.51 -15.36 -35.56
N PHE A 1131 26.64 -16.01 -35.26
CA PHE A 1131 27.92 -15.87 -35.95
C PHE A 1131 28.53 -17.26 -36.18
N ASN A 1132 29.18 -17.44 -37.33
CA ASN A 1132 29.69 -18.74 -37.77
C ASN A 1132 30.99 -19.14 -37.05
N ASP A 1133 31.72 -18.18 -36.49
CA ASP A 1133 33.02 -18.34 -35.81
C ASP A 1133 32.91 -18.54 -34.29
N VAL A 1134 31.71 -18.41 -33.71
CA VAL A 1134 31.49 -18.54 -32.26
C VAL A 1134 30.45 -19.61 -31.97
N GLY A 1135 30.90 -20.83 -31.68
CA GLY A 1135 30.04 -21.94 -31.30
C GLY A 1135 29.68 -21.98 -29.81
N PRO A 1136 28.67 -22.77 -29.39
CA PRO A 1136 28.19 -22.83 -28.00
C PRO A 1136 29.21 -23.28 -26.94
N SER A 1137 30.34 -23.87 -27.35
CA SER A 1137 31.45 -24.24 -26.46
C SER A 1137 32.40 -23.10 -26.13
N ASN A 1138 32.29 -21.94 -26.79
CA ASN A 1138 33.09 -20.76 -26.47
C ASN A 1138 32.55 -20.07 -25.20
N ILE A 1139 33.41 -19.80 -24.22
CA ILE A 1139 33.01 -19.17 -22.94
C ILE A 1139 32.38 -17.78 -23.09
N PHE A 1140 32.63 -17.11 -24.21
CA PHE A 1140 32.05 -15.81 -24.54
C PHE A 1140 30.78 -15.90 -25.40
N PHE A 1141 30.43 -17.08 -25.93
CA PHE A 1141 29.22 -17.33 -26.72
C PHE A 1141 27.96 -16.65 -26.15
N PRO A 1142 27.56 -16.87 -24.88
CA PRO A 1142 26.32 -16.28 -24.36
C PRO A 1142 26.35 -14.74 -24.42
N TYR A 1143 27.48 -14.12 -24.05
CA TYR A 1143 27.65 -12.67 -24.06
C TYR A 1143 27.67 -12.10 -25.47
N ILE A 1144 28.31 -12.79 -26.42
CA ILE A 1144 28.39 -12.39 -27.84
C ILE A 1144 27.01 -12.46 -28.50
N GLN A 1145 26.27 -13.54 -28.26
CA GLN A 1145 24.89 -13.72 -28.70
C GLN A 1145 24.01 -12.59 -28.14
N LYS A 1146 24.16 -12.27 -26.85
CA LYS A 1146 23.41 -11.20 -26.19
C LYS A 1146 23.76 -9.80 -26.70
N MET A 1147 25.03 -9.50 -26.98
CA MET A 1147 25.42 -8.24 -27.63
C MET A 1147 24.78 -8.06 -29.01
N ARG A 1148 24.60 -9.14 -29.78
CA ARG A 1148 23.98 -9.11 -31.11
C ARG A 1148 22.47 -8.93 -31.01
N GLU A 1149 21.81 -9.62 -30.07
CA GLU A 1149 20.40 -9.44 -29.73
C GLU A 1149 20.09 -8.01 -29.27
N MET A 1150 20.92 -7.45 -28.40
CA MET A 1150 20.80 -6.07 -27.90
C MET A 1150 21.21 -4.99 -28.93
N GLY A 1151 21.60 -5.34 -30.16
CA GLY A 1151 22.00 -4.37 -31.19
C GLY A 1151 23.34 -3.65 -30.95
N ILE A 1152 24.11 -4.06 -29.93
CA ILE A 1152 25.39 -3.43 -29.55
C ILE A 1152 26.48 -3.76 -30.59
N THR A 1153 26.46 -4.98 -31.15
CA THR A 1153 27.43 -5.43 -32.16
C THR A 1153 26.76 -5.98 -33.43
N SER A 1154 27.34 -5.66 -34.59
CA SER A 1154 27.02 -6.26 -35.89
C SER A 1154 27.94 -7.43 -36.26
N GLY A 1155 29.00 -7.67 -35.48
CA GLY A 1155 30.17 -8.47 -35.89
C GLY A 1155 31.25 -7.64 -36.61
N CYS A 1156 32.39 -8.29 -36.90
CA CYS A 1156 33.40 -7.77 -37.83
C CYS A 1156 32.95 -7.93 -39.30
N THR A 1157 32.12 -8.96 -39.57
CA THR A 1157 31.28 -9.07 -40.76
C THR A 1157 29.84 -9.36 -40.31
N THR A 1158 28.88 -9.42 -41.24
CA THR A 1158 27.48 -9.78 -40.92
C THR A 1158 27.33 -11.16 -40.27
N THR A 1159 28.27 -12.09 -40.56
CA THR A 1159 28.27 -13.50 -40.14
C THR A 1159 29.45 -13.91 -39.27
N THR A 1160 30.39 -12.99 -38.98
CA THR A 1160 31.63 -13.27 -38.21
C THR A 1160 31.77 -12.26 -37.09
N TYR A 1161 32.07 -12.71 -35.87
CA TYR A 1161 32.25 -11.84 -34.71
C TYR A 1161 33.68 -11.36 -34.52
N CYS A 1162 34.66 -12.20 -34.85
CA CYS A 1162 36.09 -12.03 -34.55
C CYS A 1162 36.31 -11.93 -33.03
N GLY A 1163 36.16 -13.03 -32.29
CA GLY A 1163 36.13 -13.02 -30.82
C GLY A 1163 37.48 -12.77 -30.13
N ASP A 1164 38.58 -13.19 -30.74
CA ASP A 1164 39.91 -13.17 -30.12
C ASP A 1164 40.70 -11.88 -30.41
N ASP A 1165 40.28 -11.09 -31.41
CA ASP A 1165 40.91 -9.80 -31.74
C ASP A 1165 40.78 -8.80 -30.60
N THR A 1166 41.79 -7.93 -30.43
CA THR A 1166 41.75 -6.79 -29.50
C THR A 1166 40.89 -5.65 -30.04
N ASN A 1167 40.36 -4.82 -29.14
CA ASN A 1167 39.62 -3.62 -29.53
C ASN A 1167 40.51 -2.38 -29.40
N THR A 1168 40.50 -1.53 -30.43
CA THR A 1168 41.07 -0.18 -30.29
C THR A 1168 40.15 0.70 -29.42
N ARG A 1169 40.70 1.75 -28.82
CA ARG A 1169 39.93 2.75 -28.04
C ARG A 1169 38.82 3.39 -28.91
N GLY A 1170 39.10 3.64 -30.19
CA GLY A 1170 38.13 4.11 -31.18
C GLY A 1170 36.97 3.14 -31.37
N GLN A 1171 37.25 1.85 -31.56
CA GLN A 1171 36.20 0.82 -31.63
C GLN A 1171 35.40 0.73 -30.33
N MET A 1172 36.07 0.79 -29.17
CA MET A 1172 35.40 0.77 -27.87
C MET A 1172 34.42 1.92 -27.70
N SER A 1173 34.70 3.11 -28.26
CA SER A 1173 33.75 4.24 -28.20
C SER A 1173 32.38 3.89 -28.79
N VAL A 1174 32.33 3.09 -29.86
CA VAL A 1174 31.08 2.62 -30.45
C VAL A 1174 30.34 1.68 -29.48
N PHE A 1175 31.07 0.75 -28.86
CA PHE A 1175 30.49 -0.25 -27.97
C PHE A 1175 30.03 0.31 -26.63
N ILE A 1176 30.74 1.29 -26.06
CA ILE A 1176 30.33 1.97 -24.83
C ILE A 1176 29.11 2.86 -25.08
N ILE A 1177 29.10 3.64 -26.17
CA ILE A 1177 27.92 4.44 -26.52
C ILE A 1177 26.71 3.54 -26.73
N ARG A 1178 26.76 2.54 -27.62
CA ARG A 1178 25.62 1.60 -27.82
C ARG A 1178 25.27 0.75 -26.61
N GLY A 1179 26.21 0.56 -25.68
CA GLY A 1179 26.00 -0.22 -24.45
C GLY A 1179 25.30 0.57 -23.34
N PHE A 1180 25.49 1.89 -23.27
CA PHE A 1180 25.08 2.70 -22.12
C PHE A 1180 24.25 3.96 -22.43
N PHE A 1181 24.31 4.50 -23.66
CA PHE A 1181 23.77 5.81 -24.05
C PHE A 1181 22.84 5.75 -25.29
#